data_AF-A0A2E7ULD7-F1
#
_entry.id   AF-A0A2E7ULD7-F1
#
_cell.length_a   1.000
_cell.length_b   1.000
_cell.length_c   1.000
_cell.angle_alpha   90.00
_cell.angle_beta   90.00
_cell.angle_gamma   90.00
#
_symmetry.space_group_name_H-M   'P 1'
#
loop_
_entity.id
_entity.type
_entity.pdbx_description
1 polymer ?
#
loop_
_entity_poly.entity_id
_entity_poly.type
_entity_poly.pdbx_seq_one_letter_code
_entity_poly.pdbx_strand_id
1 'polypeptide(L)'
;MFSKSMYKTLVLILILGLLVACGGTDDLTEKVSDMKESVVGDKAVEKKSETAASEKPEESEKPKTPQKPNLTGELSVEVSVEMAPLTLSVLEGKAQFNMKDGQGWIDAIDAQPIEQGWGVKTLKVSTAVLNFEDGSMVLLEPNSEIDVSLYQLINGGVSQGGERHVNLKIVNGGIAFDIVPAESPPNTWSFLTPDGAVTVQGTGGSLSRRVGMDTEHSECEENPDALICGEDIKVTTVDTKLELLEGTATMIRMKSEFDFEDAEESGEFETDKKLQAMVVKPGVAYQAKEEKPVTAEMISADPLLAADIGYIVSLAGTEIFDEEVLEAAAEVALNSDAVVKDLAIMQVAALAGPDGIEAIKETGNLDAALNITNETFAEESVLDPDMLLPVPMDDVLDASEDLQEGAGLQAVDEDAADAIVEASEVQAAFEAGEIDLEDLQEAQAELVAQIGDFEGATLVENTSGVDEITGAQIGFEGAKSAFQEKFLPPLPEALYNADGEQIGVKKPDEVIFDNTGNPIGKKVGDMVATDVEGGEIDGKVPDVFYLGDKTGEDKLVATTFFNAFAPKAPVEGTAGSAGALTPIPLSTFDADGELVPTMIEYDIFGNATGSVPLDPTVMKSASGAAPKPPIIPALEYAADGSIATLNEMPFLSVDSTTGEFQEFMIPSPIVFGSDGEPIGMTAGAKIGVGADGFTGLEAGEIVSKNFFMEQSSTYIDAAAEGLAGAGPGIDIAGGITGTQGPMDLFEAVAFMKDPGAGGPSGAGGPSGAGGPSGLDYGDYAIAQKDAVFYDVAGTAMTGHEFRPQEVFRDATGEVSGFKPIT
;
A
#
# COMPACT_ATOMS: atom_id res chain seq x y z
N MET A 1 27.28 7.48 -46.25
CA MET A 1 28.02 6.20 -46.24
C MET A 1 27.02 5.07 -46.02
N PHE A 2 27.41 3.79 -46.02
CA PHE A 2 26.45 2.69 -45.84
C PHE A 2 25.86 2.69 -44.40
N SER A 3 24.56 2.42 -44.27
CA SER A 3 23.81 2.52 -43.01
C SER A 3 23.93 1.25 -42.14
N LYS A 4 23.89 1.42 -40.81
CA LYS A 4 23.88 0.35 -39.78
C LYS A 4 22.79 -0.71 -40.06
N SER A 5 21.62 -0.30 -40.56
CA SER A 5 20.47 -1.17 -40.90
C SER A 5 20.88 -2.39 -41.73
N MET A 6 21.70 -2.18 -42.77
CA MET A 6 22.09 -3.23 -43.71
C MET A 6 22.96 -4.34 -43.09
N TYR A 7 23.53 -4.11 -41.89
CA TYR A 7 24.33 -5.10 -41.17
C TYR A 7 23.46 -6.05 -40.33
N LYS A 8 22.42 -5.55 -39.65
CA LYS A 8 21.46 -6.39 -38.89
C LYS A 8 20.79 -7.41 -39.81
N THR A 9 20.29 -6.99 -40.97
CA THR A 9 19.63 -7.89 -41.95
C THR A 9 20.57 -8.95 -42.51
N LEU A 10 21.84 -8.61 -42.76
CA LEU A 10 22.82 -9.56 -43.32
C LEU A 10 23.19 -10.66 -42.30
N VAL A 11 23.31 -10.30 -41.02
CA VAL A 11 23.57 -11.26 -39.93
C VAL A 11 22.38 -12.19 -39.72
N LEU A 12 21.15 -11.66 -39.70
CA LEU A 12 19.94 -12.48 -39.49
C LEU A 12 19.76 -13.55 -40.58
N ILE A 13 19.99 -13.18 -41.85
CA ILE A 13 19.93 -14.12 -42.99
C ILE A 13 21.03 -15.20 -42.88
N LEU A 14 22.20 -14.87 -42.33
CA LEU A 14 23.31 -15.82 -42.17
C LEU A 14 23.06 -16.81 -41.02
N ILE A 15 22.31 -16.41 -39.99
CA ILE A 15 21.85 -17.28 -38.89
C ILE A 15 20.74 -18.23 -39.39
N LEU A 16 19.70 -17.73 -40.06
CA LEU A 16 18.66 -18.59 -40.66
C LEU A 16 19.25 -19.58 -41.68
N GLY A 17 20.25 -19.16 -42.45
CA GLY A 17 20.95 -20.01 -43.42
C GLY A 17 21.71 -21.19 -42.80
N LEU A 18 22.07 -21.14 -41.51
CA LEU A 18 22.74 -22.22 -40.80
C LEU A 18 21.78 -23.28 -40.24
N LEU A 19 20.54 -22.89 -39.90
CA LEU A 19 19.56 -23.78 -39.25
C LEU A 19 18.83 -24.74 -40.21
N VAL A 20 18.84 -24.47 -41.53
CA VAL A 20 18.15 -25.30 -42.55
C VAL A 20 19.09 -26.36 -43.17
N ALA A 21 20.30 -26.54 -42.64
CA ALA A 21 21.39 -27.27 -43.29
C ALA A 21 21.80 -28.62 -42.65
N CYS A 22 21.01 -29.18 -41.73
CA CYS A 22 21.10 -30.58 -41.30
C CYS A 22 19.72 -31.12 -40.92
N GLY A 23 19.38 -32.32 -41.40
CA GLY A 23 18.10 -32.94 -41.06
C GLY A 23 18.16 -34.46 -41.08
N GLY A 24 17.24 -35.09 -40.36
CA GLY A 24 16.95 -36.52 -40.48
C GLY A 24 16.95 -37.31 -39.16
N THR A 25 15.74 -37.65 -38.72
CA THR A 25 15.32 -38.98 -38.21
C THR A 25 15.86 -39.53 -36.86
N ASP A 26 14.86 -39.97 -36.09
CA ASP A 26 14.81 -41.13 -35.17
C ASP A 26 15.23 -40.98 -33.69
N ASP A 27 14.38 -41.59 -32.84
CA ASP A 27 14.48 -41.98 -31.42
C ASP A 27 15.08 -41.02 -30.37
N LEU A 28 14.19 -40.51 -29.51
CA LEU A 28 14.52 -40.20 -28.12
C LEU A 28 13.33 -40.45 -27.16
N THR A 29 12.89 -41.70 -27.08
CA THR A 29 12.05 -42.19 -25.97
C THR A 29 12.92 -42.92 -24.94
N GLU A 30 12.58 -42.85 -23.66
CA GLU A 30 13.12 -43.66 -22.55
C GLU A 30 14.59 -43.41 -22.12
N LYS A 31 14.79 -42.60 -21.06
CA LYS A 31 15.40 -43.05 -19.77
C LYS A 31 15.50 -41.99 -18.66
N VAL A 32 15.31 -42.47 -17.42
CA VAL A 32 15.96 -42.05 -16.15
C VAL A 32 15.75 -40.57 -15.74
N SER A 33 15.04 -40.22 -14.66
CA SER A 33 14.52 -40.98 -13.50
C SER A 33 15.57 -41.69 -12.64
N ASP A 34 16.46 -40.92 -11.98
CA ASP A 34 16.99 -41.21 -10.63
C ASP A 34 17.93 -40.08 -10.16
N MET A 35 17.56 -39.36 -9.08
CA MET A 35 18.48 -38.81 -8.06
C MET A 35 17.74 -38.07 -6.92
N LYS A 36 17.23 -38.82 -5.93
CA LYS A 36 17.18 -38.39 -4.52
C LYS A 36 17.02 -39.64 -3.64
N GLU A 37 18.14 -40.17 -3.15
CA GLU A 37 18.17 -41.29 -2.21
C GLU A 37 18.13 -40.78 -0.76
N SER A 38 17.66 -41.65 0.15
CA SER A 38 17.77 -41.60 1.62
C SER A 38 16.67 -40.81 2.36
N VAL A 39 16.22 -41.19 3.57
CA VAL A 39 16.79 -42.11 4.60
C VAL A 39 15.69 -43.03 5.21
N VAL A 40 15.99 -44.35 5.34
CA VAL A 40 15.44 -45.39 6.28
C VAL A 40 13.92 -45.45 6.62
N GLY A 41 13.29 -46.64 6.51
CA GLY A 41 11.87 -46.81 6.92
C GLY A 41 11.24 -48.23 7.00
N ASP A 42 11.92 -49.21 7.62
CA ASP A 42 11.32 -50.44 8.23
C ASP A 42 10.69 -51.57 7.35
N LYS A 43 10.56 -52.79 7.93
CA LYS A 43 9.95 -54.00 7.32
C LYS A 43 9.57 -55.09 8.35
N ALA A 44 8.28 -55.18 8.70
CA ALA A 44 7.65 -56.37 9.30
C ALA A 44 6.11 -56.32 9.10
N VAL A 45 5.29 -57.38 9.00
CA VAL A 45 5.33 -58.76 8.49
C VAL A 45 4.03 -59.41 9.02
N GLU A 46 3.13 -59.85 8.12
CA GLU A 46 1.93 -60.70 8.40
C GLU A 46 0.82 -60.10 9.32
N LYS A 47 -0.46 -60.55 9.35
CA LYS A 47 -1.15 -61.71 8.73
C LYS A 47 -2.68 -61.47 8.57
N LYS A 48 -3.30 -62.28 7.69
CA LYS A 48 -4.70 -62.84 7.65
C LYS A 48 -5.62 -62.64 8.88
N SER A 49 -6.96 -62.58 8.79
CA SER A 49 -7.96 -62.75 7.70
C SER A 49 -9.40 -62.47 8.26
N GLU A 50 -10.60 -62.80 7.73
CA GLU A 50 -11.10 -63.66 6.61
C GLU A 50 -12.60 -63.32 6.29
N THR A 51 -13.09 -63.59 5.05
CA THR A 51 -14.53 -63.83 4.63
C THR A 51 -15.60 -62.71 4.70
N ALA A 52 -16.62 -62.64 3.82
CA ALA A 52 -16.92 -63.34 2.55
C ALA A 52 -18.07 -62.71 1.73
N ALA A 53 -18.03 -62.92 0.40
CA ALA A 53 -19.15 -63.00 -0.57
C ALA A 53 -20.04 -61.74 -0.80
N SER A 54 -20.50 -61.41 -2.01
CA SER A 54 -20.33 -61.99 -3.36
C SER A 54 -20.92 -61.01 -4.42
N GLU A 55 -20.72 -61.09 -5.75
CA GLU A 55 -20.03 -62.10 -6.59
C GLU A 55 -19.33 -61.41 -7.82
N LYS A 56 -19.39 -62.02 -9.01
CA LYS A 56 -18.98 -61.52 -10.36
C LYS A 56 -19.88 -62.25 -11.41
N PRO A 57 -19.73 -62.16 -12.77
CA PRO A 57 -18.60 -61.62 -13.57
C PRO A 57 -18.96 -60.71 -14.77
N GLU A 58 -17.92 -60.10 -15.37
CA GLU A 58 -17.92 -59.62 -16.77
C GLU A 58 -17.67 -60.79 -17.74
N GLU A 59 -17.96 -60.64 -19.05
CA GLU A 59 -16.91 -60.72 -20.09
C GLU A 59 -17.37 -60.44 -21.55
N SER A 60 -16.46 -59.83 -22.30
CA SER A 60 -16.16 -60.07 -23.74
C SER A 60 -17.06 -59.49 -24.87
N GLU A 61 -16.39 -59.07 -25.94
CA GLU A 61 -16.94 -58.49 -27.17
C GLU A 61 -16.84 -59.44 -28.39
N LYS A 62 -17.60 -59.16 -29.48
CA LYS A 62 -17.14 -58.92 -30.88
C LYS A 62 -18.18 -59.32 -31.95
N PRO A 63 -18.12 -58.79 -33.19
CA PRO A 63 -17.63 -57.47 -33.62
C PRO A 63 -18.67 -56.70 -34.48
N LYS A 64 -18.45 -55.40 -34.73
CA LYS A 64 -19.15 -54.63 -35.78
C LYS A 64 -18.22 -54.27 -36.94
N THR A 65 -18.78 -54.14 -38.14
CA THR A 65 -18.17 -53.50 -39.32
C THR A 65 -19.30 -53.11 -40.29
N PRO A 66 -19.16 -52.03 -41.08
CA PRO A 66 -19.26 -50.68 -40.56
C PRO A 66 -20.50 -49.97 -41.10
N GLN A 67 -21.18 -49.18 -40.27
CA GLN A 67 -22.06 -48.11 -40.74
C GLN A 67 -21.34 -46.78 -40.55
N LYS A 68 -21.40 -45.91 -41.57
CA LYS A 68 -20.93 -44.53 -41.45
C LYS A 68 -21.74 -43.83 -40.35
N PRO A 69 -21.11 -43.17 -39.37
CA PRO A 69 -21.78 -42.14 -38.59
C PRO A 69 -22.31 -41.07 -39.53
N ASN A 70 -23.48 -40.52 -39.19
CA ASN A 70 -24.12 -39.47 -39.98
C ASN A 70 -23.53 -38.12 -39.55
N LEU A 71 -22.76 -37.46 -40.42
CA LEU A 71 -22.24 -36.11 -40.17
C LEU A 71 -23.36 -35.07 -40.36
N THR A 72 -24.27 -35.01 -39.39
CA THR A 72 -25.33 -34.01 -39.25
C THR A 72 -25.77 -34.00 -37.78
N GLY A 73 -24.87 -33.46 -36.95
CA GLY A 73 -25.18 -32.90 -35.64
C GLY A 73 -24.22 -31.73 -35.46
N GLU A 74 -24.75 -30.57 -35.10
CA GLU A 74 -23.92 -29.51 -34.53
C GLU A 74 -23.27 -30.07 -33.24
N LEU A 75 -22.00 -29.76 -33.01
CA LEU A 75 -21.47 -29.89 -31.66
C LEU A 75 -22.03 -28.71 -30.87
N SER A 76 -23.14 -28.95 -30.15
CA SER A 76 -23.44 -28.17 -28.97
C SER A 76 -22.31 -28.43 -27.97
N VAL A 77 -21.36 -27.50 -27.91
CA VAL A 77 -20.41 -27.45 -26.79
C VAL A 77 -21.24 -27.16 -25.55
N GLU A 78 -21.17 -28.04 -24.55
CA GLU A 78 -21.80 -27.80 -23.26
C GLU A 78 -20.93 -26.78 -22.51
N VAL A 79 -21.29 -25.50 -22.61
CA VAL A 79 -20.62 -24.42 -21.87
C VAL A 79 -20.84 -24.61 -20.38
N SER A 80 -19.76 -24.63 -19.60
CA SER A 80 -19.82 -24.70 -18.14
C SER A 80 -19.34 -23.39 -17.53
N VAL A 81 -20.16 -22.77 -16.69
CA VAL A 81 -19.76 -21.64 -15.83
C VAL A 81 -19.55 -22.17 -14.43
N GLU A 82 -18.37 -21.91 -13.86
CA GLU A 82 -17.95 -22.36 -12.53
C GLU A 82 -17.66 -21.15 -11.64
N MET A 83 -18.32 -21.10 -10.49
CA MET A 83 -17.98 -20.18 -9.40
C MET A 83 -16.87 -20.83 -8.58
N ALA A 84 -15.63 -20.62 -9.02
CA ALA A 84 -14.43 -21.17 -8.40
C ALA A 84 -14.25 -20.64 -6.97
N PRO A 85 -13.71 -21.46 -6.04
CA PRO A 85 -13.49 -21.05 -4.66
C PRO A 85 -12.29 -20.11 -4.53
N LEU A 86 -12.49 -18.98 -3.87
CA LEU A 86 -11.41 -18.07 -3.47
C LEU A 86 -10.96 -18.41 -2.04
N THR A 87 -9.68 -18.22 -1.73
CA THR A 87 -9.17 -18.35 -0.35
C THR A 87 -8.35 -17.16 0.09
N LEU A 88 -8.75 -16.58 1.22
CA LEU A 88 -8.06 -15.51 1.94
C LEU A 88 -7.08 -16.12 2.96
N SER A 89 -5.79 -15.84 2.80
CA SER A 89 -4.74 -16.18 3.77
C SER A 89 -4.20 -14.92 4.43
N VAL A 90 -4.17 -14.90 5.76
CA VAL A 90 -3.68 -13.76 6.54
C VAL A 90 -2.16 -13.90 6.70
N LEU A 91 -1.39 -12.97 6.11
CA LEU A 91 0.07 -12.98 6.18
C LEU A 91 0.55 -12.31 7.48
N GLU A 92 -0.07 -11.20 7.86
CA GLU A 92 0.28 -10.42 9.04
C GLU A 92 -0.96 -9.76 9.67
N GLY A 93 -0.99 -9.67 10.99
CA GLY A 93 -2.04 -8.96 11.72
C GLY A 93 -3.40 -9.64 11.64
N LYS A 94 -4.42 -8.94 11.10
CA LYS A 94 -5.82 -9.37 11.08
C LYS A 94 -6.56 -8.90 9.83
N ALA A 95 -7.35 -9.79 9.25
CA ALA A 95 -8.29 -9.50 8.17
C ALA A 95 -9.73 -9.89 8.56
N GLN A 96 -10.71 -9.33 7.86
CA GLN A 96 -12.14 -9.58 8.03
C GLN A 96 -12.82 -9.75 6.67
N PHE A 97 -14.01 -10.36 6.67
CA PHE A 97 -14.87 -10.46 5.50
C PHE A 97 -16.33 -10.19 5.89
N ASN A 98 -17.14 -9.67 4.96
CA ASN A 98 -18.57 -9.42 5.17
C ASN A 98 -19.40 -10.19 4.11
N MET A 99 -20.43 -10.89 4.58
CA MET A 99 -21.41 -11.55 3.72
C MET A 99 -22.48 -10.52 3.33
N LYS A 100 -22.87 -10.49 2.04
CA LYS A 100 -23.81 -9.49 1.48
C LYS A 100 -25.26 -9.58 2.01
N ASP A 101 -25.51 -10.35 3.06
CA ASP A 101 -26.80 -10.48 3.76
C ASP A 101 -26.89 -9.62 5.03
N GLY A 102 -25.86 -8.83 5.36
CA GLY A 102 -25.91 -7.82 6.43
C GLY A 102 -25.72 -8.39 7.83
N GLN A 103 -24.80 -9.36 7.98
CA GLN A 103 -24.41 -9.90 9.28
C GLN A 103 -23.23 -9.16 9.93
N GLY A 104 -22.68 -8.13 9.28
CA GLY A 104 -21.50 -7.40 9.73
C GLY A 104 -20.17 -8.12 9.42
N TRP A 105 -19.08 -7.42 9.66
CA TRP A 105 -17.71 -7.92 9.44
C TRP A 105 -17.37 -9.08 10.40
N ILE A 106 -16.85 -10.17 9.82
CA ILE A 106 -16.46 -11.41 10.50
C ILE A 106 -14.94 -11.56 10.42
N ASP A 107 -14.30 -11.88 11.54
CA ASP A 107 -12.86 -12.15 11.60
C ASP A 107 -12.48 -13.37 10.73
N ALA A 108 -11.52 -13.17 9.82
CA ALA A 108 -11.01 -14.23 8.95
C ALA A 108 -10.06 -15.17 9.72
N ILE A 109 -10.07 -16.44 9.31
CA ILE A 109 -9.02 -17.41 9.66
C ILE A 109 -8.06 -17.57 8.48
N ASP A 110 -6.90 -18.20 8.70
CA ASP A 110 -6.03 -18.59 7.59
C ASP A 110 -6.73 -19.61 6.66
N ALA A 111 -6.51 -19.44 5.35
CA ALA A 111 -7.21 -20.11 4.25
C ALA A 111 -8.76 -20.04 4.35
N GLN A 112 -9.31 -18.90 4.80
CA GLN A 112 -10.74 -18.63 4.84
C GLN A 112 -11.34 -18.63 3.42
N PRO A 113 -12.36 -19.46 3.12
CA PRO A 113 -13.06 -19.40 1.85
C PRO A 113 -13.83 -18.09 1.68
N ILE A 114 -13.80 -17.52 0.47
CA ILE A 114 -14.53 -16.31 0.06
C ILE A 114 -15.37 -16.64 -1.17
N GLU A 115 -16.55 -16.02 -1.32
CA GLU A 115 -17.45 -16.20 -2.48
C GLU A 115 -17.66 -14.87 -3.22
N GLN A 116 -18.16 -14.93 -4.47
CA GLN A 116 -18.55 -13.73 -5.22
C GLN A 116 -19.63 -12.94 -4.45
N GLY A 117 -19.45 -11.62 -4.39
CA GLY A 117 -20.33 -10.66 -3.75
C GLY A 117 -19.99 -10.37 -2.29
N TRP A 118 -18.97 -11.02 -1.71
CA TRP A 118 -18.49 -10.74 -0.36
C TRP A 118 -17.47 -9.58 -0.36
N GLY A 119 -17.50 -8.80 0.71
CA GLY A 119 -16.46 -7.80 1.01
C GLY A 119 -15.32 -8.43 1.81
N VAL A 120 -14.09 -7.95 1.62
CA VAL A 120 -12.88 -8.40 2.32
C VAL A 120 -12.04 -7.19 2.71
N LYS A 121 -11.51 -7.15 3.94
CA LYS A 121 -10.62 -6.07 4.38
C LYS A 121 -9.50 -6.49 5.31
N THR A 122 -8.42 -5.71 5.28
CA THR A 122 -7.31 -5.70 6.22
C THR A 122 -7.46 -4.55 7.21
N LEU A 123 -7.06 -4.78 8.46
CA LEU A 123 -7.05 -3.74 9.49
C LEU A 123 -5.70 -3.00 9.53
N LYS A 124 -5.54 -2.09 10.50
CA LYS A 124 -4.27 -1.40 10.78
C LYS A 124 -3.11 -2.40 10.84
N VAL A 125 -1.96 -2.03 10.26
CA VAL A 125 -0.71 -2.83 10.18
C VAL A 125 -0.85 -4.29 9.71
N SER A 126 -1.91 -4.64 8.97
CA SER A 126 -2.25 -6.02 8.61
C SER A 126 -2.21 -6.27 7.10
N THR A 127 -1.87 -7.49 6.69
CA THR A 127 -1.82 -7.90 5.27
C THR A 127 -2.41 -9.30 5.06
N ALA A 128 -3.07 -9.49 3.92
CA ALA A 128 -3.67 -10.78 3.55
C ALA A 128 -3.73 -10.96 2.03
N VAL A 129 -3.71 -12.19 1.54
CA VAL A 129 -3.74 -12.54 0.12
C VAL A 129 -5.02 -13.30 -0.23
N LEU A 130 -5.77 -12.81 -1.20
CA LEU A 130 -6.75 -13.58 -1.95
C LEU A 130 -6.06 -14.41 -3.02
N ASN A 131 -6.30 -15.71 -3.01
CA ASN A 131 -5.76 -16.67 -3.97
C ASN A 131 -6.91 -17.17 -4.86
N PHE A 132 -6.67 -17.18 -6.17
CA PHE A 132 -7.61 -17.57 -7.22
C PHE A 132 -7.27 -18.97 -7.76
N GLU A 133 -8.26 -19.74 -8.24
CA GLU A 133 -8.05 -21.12 -8.68
C GLU A 133 -7.13 -21.24 -9.92
N ASP A 134 -7.02 -20.18 -10.72
CA ASP A 134 -6.11 -20.13 -11.87
C ASP A 134 -4.63 -19.94 -11.49
N GLY A 135 -4.35 -19.61 -10.23
CA GLY A 135 -3.02 -19.30 -9.70
C GLY A 135 -2.74 -17.81 -9.49
N SER A 136 -3.67 -16.91 -9.84
CA SER A 136 -3.52 -15.48 -9.60
C SER A 136 -3.65 -15.13 -8.11
N MET A 137 -3.00 -14.05 -7.68
CA MET A 137 -2.97 -13.57 -6.30
C MET A 137 -3.25 -12.08 -6.21
N VAL A 138 -4.02 -11.65 -5.20
CA VAL A 138 -4.20 -10.24 -4.85
C VAL A 138 -3.96 -10.07 -3.35
N LEU A 139 -2.87 -9.41 -3.01
CA LEU A 139 -2.54 -8.97 -1.66
C LEU A 139 -3.28 -7.66 -1.35
N LEU A 140 -3.87 -7.59 -0.16
CA LEU A 140 -4.38 -6.38 0.47
C LEU A 140 -3.31 -5.83 1.42
N GLU A 141 -2.95 -4.56 1.24
CA GLU A 141 -2.06 -3.80 2.12
C GLU A 141 -2.80 -3.32 3.39
N PRO A 142 -2.15 -2.72 4.40
CA PRO A 142 -2.85 -2.20 5.58
C PRO A 142 -3.99 -1.23 5.26
N ASN A 143 -5.07 -1.33 6.06
CA ASN A 143 -6.28 -0.50 5.96
C ASN A 143 -6.99 -0.54 4.59
N SER A 144 -7.03 -1.71 3.93
CA SER A 144 -7.59 -1.85 2.58
C SER A 144 -8.88 -2.67 2.59
N GLU A 145 -9.89 -2.25 1.82
CA GLU A 145 -11.21 -2.88 1.72
C GLU A 145 -11.62 -3.05 0.25
N ILE A 146 -12.02 -4.27 -0.14
CA ILE A 146 -12.43 -4.61 -1.50
C ILE A 146 -13.71 -5.47 -1.54
N ASP A 147 -14.53 -5.29 -2.57
CA ASP A 147 -15.67 -6.16 -2.89
C ASP A 147 -15.33 -7.09 -4.06
N VAL A 148 -15.50 -8.41 -3.86
CA VAL A 148 -15.36 -9.42 -4.93
C VAL A 148 -16.61 -9.38 -5.83
N SER A 149 -16.68 -8.39 -6.72
CA SER A 149 -17.89 -8.09 -7.48
C SER A 149 -18.21 -9.17 -8.53
N LEU A 150 -17.18 -9.70 -9.21
CA LEU A 150 -17.30 -10.81 -10.16
C LEU A 150 -16.11 -11.77 -10.01
N TYR A 151 -16.39 -13.07 -9.96
CA TYR A 151 -15.40 -14.11 -10.24
C TYR A 151 -16.08 -15.32 -10.87
N GLN A 152 -15.77 -15.60 -12.13
CA GLN A 152 -16.30 -16.75 -12.87
C GLN A 152 -15.21 -17.35 -13.78
N LEU A 153 -15.17 -18.69 -13.84
CA LEU A 153 -14.39 -19.43 -14.81
C LEU A 153 -15.34 -20.12 -15.80
N ILE A 154 -15.19 -19.84 -17.09
CA ILE A 154 -15.96 -20.45 -18.17
C ILE A 154 -15.11 -21.57 -18.77
N ASN A 155 -15.68 -22.74 -18.98
CA ASN A 155 -15.02 -23.94 -19.51
C ASN A 155 -13.73 -24.34 -18.77
N GLY A 156 -13.64 -24.04 -17.46
CA GLY A 156 -12.49 -24.34 -16.61
C GLY A 156 -11.37 -23.28 -16.63
N GLY A 157 -11.62 -22.11 -17.23
CA GLY A 157 -10.71 -20.96 -17.19
C GLY A 157 -9.49 -21.08 -18.12
N VAL A 158 -8.64 -20.06 -18.07
CA VAL A 158 -7.44 -19.88 -18.92
C VAL A 158 -6.58 -21.14 -18.97
N SER A 159 -6.36 -21.78 -17.82
CA SER A 159 -5.53 -22.99 -17.68
C SER A 159 -6.06 -24.22 -18.43
N GLN A 160 -7.33 -24.22 -18.82
CA GLN A 160 -8.00 -25.28 -19.58
C GLN A 160 -8.36 -24.85 -21.02
N GLY A 161 -8.04 -23.61 -21.42
CA GLY A 161 -8.44 -23.03 -22.70
C GLY A 161 -9.89 -22.51 -22.71
N GLY A 162 -10.41 -22.16 -21.54
CA GLY A 162 -11.64 -21.39 -21.36
C GLY A 162 -11.36 -19.94 -20.95
N GLU A 163 -12.38 -19.23 -20.48
CA GLU A 163 -12.29 -17.80 -20.12
C GLU A 163 -12.30 -17.58 -18.60
N ARG A 164 -11.68 -16.49 -18.17
CA ARG A 164 -11.72 -15.95 -16.80
C ARG A 164 -12.38 -14.59 -16.82
N HIS A 165 -13.27 -14.34 -15.86
CA HIS A 165 -13.90 -13.05 -15.63
C HIS A 165 -13.79 -12.63 -14.17
N VAL A 166 -13.12 -11.50 -13.90
CA VAL A 166 -12.80 -11.00 -12.55
C VAL A 166 -13.03 -9.49 -12.48
N ASN A 167 -13.94 -9.07 -11.60
CA ASN A 167 -14.09 -7.66 -11.20
C ASN A 167 -13.89 -7.57 -9.68
N LEU A 168 -12.86 -6.83 -9.26
CA LEU A 168 -12.57 -6.53 -7.86
C LEU A 168 -12.74 -5.03 -7.65
N LYS A 169 -13.74 -4.61 -6.87
CA LYS A 169 -13.92 -3.20 -6.56
C LYS A 169 -13.07 -2.86 -5.34
N ILE A 170 -12.12 -1.94 -5.50
CA ILE A 170 -11.42 -1.30 -4.39
C ILE A 170 -12.36 -0.26 -3.80
N VAL A 171 -12.77 -0.47 -2.55
CA VAL A 171 -13.53 0.53 -1.78
C VAL A 171 -12.55 1.60 -1.29
N ASN A 172 -11.43 1.16 -0.72
CA ASN A 172 -10.30 1.99 -0.32
C ASN A 172 -9.04 1.15 -0.11
N GLY A 173 -7.87 1.78 -0.08
CA GLY A 173 -6.62 1.18 0.35
C GLY A 173 -5.67 0.89 -0.80
N GLY A 174 -4.78 -0.08 -0.59
CA GLY A 174 -3.80 -0.54 -1.56
C GLY A 174 -3.82 -2.05 -1.76
N ILE A 175 -3.54 -2.47 -2.98
CA ILE A 175 -3.34 -3.85 -3.36
C ILE A 175 -2.03 -4.04 -4.13
N ALA A 176 -1.45 -5.23 -4.00
CA ALA A 176 -0.45 -5.75 -4.92
C ALA A 176 -1.03 -6.98 -5.61
N PHE A 177 -0.89 -7.10 -6.93
CA PHE A 177 -1.51 -8.16 -7.71
C PHE A 177 -0.47 -8.90 -8.56
N ASP A 178 -0.57 -10.22 -8.61
CA ASP A 178 0.19 -11.10 -9.51
C ASP A 178 -0.84 -11.95 -10.30
N ILE A 179 -1.05 -11.58 -11.56
CA ILE A 179 -2.18 -12.06 -12.37
C ILE A 179 -1.67 -12.96 -13.49
N VAL A 180 -2.16 -14.19 -13.54
CA VAL A 180 -1.81 -15.15 -14.60
C VAL A 180 -2.21 -14.59 -15.98
N PRO A 181 -1.29 -14.51 -16.96
CA PRO A 181 -1.61 -13.89 -18.26
C PRO A 181 -2.66 -14.60 -19.10
N ALA A 182 -3.47 -13.77 -19.77
CA ALA A 182 -4.55 -14.18 -20.68
C ALA A 182 -4.83 -13.04 -21.68
N GLU A 183 -5.22 -13.39 -22.90
CA GLU A 183 -5.63 -12.44 -23.94
C GLU A 183 -6.98 -11.81 -23.55
N SER A 184 -7.08 -10.47 -23.65
CA SER A 184 -8.20 -9.66 -23.14
C SER A 184 -8.62 -8.61 -24.19
N PRO A 185 -9.88 -8.58 -24.66
CA PRO A 185 -10.93 -9.59 -24.45
C PRO A 185 -10.56 -10.97 -25.08
N PRO A 186 -11.36 -12.04 -24.90
CA PRO A 186 -12.61 -12.14 -24.15
C PRO A 186 -12.41 -12.36 -22.64
N ASN A 187 -11.20 -12.63 -22.15
CA ASN A 187 -10.97 -12.68 -20.69
C ASN A 187 -11.10 -11.27 -20.10
N THR A 188 -11.60 -11.17 -18.88
CA THR A 188 -11.61 -9.90 -18.12
C THR A 188 -10.86 -10.05 -16.80
N TRP A 189 -10.02 -9.05 -16.51
CA TRP A 189 -9.54 -8.78 -15.17
C TRP A 189 -9.58 -7.27 -14.96
N SER A 190 -10.42 -6.82 -14.03
CA SER A 190 -10.63 -5.40 -13.76
C SER A 190 -10.60 -5.10 -12.27
N PHE A 191 -9.77 -4.12 -11.90
CA PHE A 191 -9.89 -3.42 -10.63
C PHE A 191 -10.73 -2.17 -10.84
N LEU A 192 -11.70 -1.95 -9.96
CA LEU A 192 -12.67 -0.84 -10.06
C LEU A 192 -12.56 0.04 -8.83
N THR A 193 -12.23 1.32 -9.00
CA THR A 193 -12.32 2.33 -7.94
C THR A 193 -13.66 3.10 -8.08
N PRO A 194 -14.05 3.97 -7.13
CA PRO A 194 -15.24 4.81 -7.29
C PRO A 194 -15.17 5.73 -8.52
N ASP A 195 -13.95 6.14 -8.91
CA ASP A 195 -13.62 7.13 -9.93
C ASP A 195 -13.07 6.54 -11.25
N GLY A 196 -12.86 5.22 -11.35
CA GLY A 196 -12.23 4.65 -12.54
C GLY A 196 -12.11 3.12 -12.57
N ALA A 197 -11.59 2.64 -13.69
CA ALA A 197 -11.33 1.23 -13.94
C ALA A 197 -9.90 1.01 -14.44
N VAL A 198 -9.24 -0.02 -13.92
CA VAL A 198 -7.92 -0.50 -14.35
C VAL A 198 -8.08 -1.94 -14.81
N THR A 199 -7.78 -2.24 -16.08
CA THR A 199 -7.85 -3.60 -16.63
C THR A 199 -6.45 -4.13 -16.96
N VAL A 200 -6.19 -5.40 -16.66
CA VAL A 200 -4.82 -5.93 -16.60
C VAL A 200 -4.69 -7.21 -17.43
N GLN A 201 -3.73 -7.22 -18.36
CA GLN A 201 -3.57 -8.29 -19.35
C GLN A 201 -2.52 -9.34 -18.95
N GLY A 202 -2.40 -9.61 -17.64
CA GLY A 202 -1.44 -10.58 -17.07
C GLY A 202 -0.17 -9.91 -16.58
N THR A 203 -0.02 -9.70 -15.28
CA THR A 203 0.98 -8.76 -14.75
C THR A 203 1.20 -8.91 -13.24
N GLY A 204 2.44 -8.64 -12.80
CA GLY A 204 2.75 -8.23 -11.43
C GLY A 204 2.77 -6.70 -11.29
N GLY A 205 1.99 -6.13 -10.37
CA GLY A 205 1.88 -4.67 -10.18
C GLY A 205 1.18 -4.24 -8.87
N SER A 206 1.05 -2.93 -8.66
CA SER A 206 0.37 -2.33 -7.50
C SER A 206 -0.71 -1.34 -7.93
N LEU A 207 -1.77 -1.23 -7.14
CA LEU A 207 -2.83 -0.24 -7.31
C LEU A 207 -3.36 0.18 -5.95
N SER A 208 -3.43 1.47 -5.69
CA SER A 208 -4.07 2.02 -4.49
C SER A 208 -4.91 3.24 -4.82
N ARG A 209 -6.04 3.36 -4.11
CA ARG A 209 -6.79 4.61 -3.96
C ARG A 209 -7.07 4.76 -2.48
N ARG A 210 -6.40 5.71 -1.83
CA ARG A 210 -6.44 5.92 -0.38
C ARG A 210 -7.10 7.26 -0.07
N VAL A 211 -8.26 7.19 0.59
CA VAL A 211 -9.05 8.33 1.07
C VAL A 211 -8.60 8.69 2.49
N GLY A 212 -8.22 9.95 2.70
CA GLY A 212 -7.87 10.54 3.99
C GLY A 212 -8.64 11.84 4.26
N MET A 213 -8.27 12.58 5.31
CA MET A 213 -8.90 13.87 5.62
C MET A 213 -7.95 14.84 6.35
N ASP A 214 -7.69 15.99 5.73
CA ASP A 214 -6.86 17.06 6.29
C ASP A 214 -7.75 18.17 6.92
N THR A 215 -7.18 18.98 7.83
CA THR A 215 -7.88 20.11 8.49
C THR A 215 -8.00 21.38 7.67
N GLU A 216 -7.15 21.54 6.67
CA GLU A 216 -6.96 22.78 5.93
C GLU A 216 -6.46 22.42 4.53
N HIS A 217 -6.81 23.22 3.51
CA HIS A 217 -6.40 22.97 2.12
C HIS A 217 -5.00 23.51 1.88
N SER A 218 -4.18 22.85 1.07
CA SER A 218 -2.80 23.29 0.80
C SER A 218 -2.70 24.74 0.28
N GLU A 219 -3.68 25.20 -0.49
CA GLU A 219 -3.78 26.59 -0.96
C GLU A 219 -3.91 27.64 0.17
N CYS A 220 -4.40 27.27 1.35
CA CYS A 220 -4.63 28.19 2.47
C CYS A 220 -3.32 28.75 3.06
N GLU A 221 -2.17 28.07 2.87
CA GLU A 221 -0.86 28.62 3.20
C GLU A 221 -0.53 29.88 2.38
N GLU A 222 -0.91 29.90 1.09
CA GLU A 222 -0.66 31.04 0.19
C GLU A 222 -1.83 32.04 0.16
N ASN A 223 -3.07 31.58 0.34
CA ASN A 223 -4.29 32.39 0.26
C ASN A 223 -5.30 32.11 1.40
N PRO A 224 -5.00 32.49 2.66
CA PRO A 224 -5.86 32.23 3.83
C PRO A 224 -7.15 33.07 3.87
N ASP A 225 -7.39 33.96 2.89
CA ASP A 225 -8.66 34.69 2.73
C ASP A 225 -9.63 33.97 1.76
N ALA A 226 -9.25 32.83 1.17
CA ALA A 226 -10.06 32.08 0.19
C ALA A 226 -11.31 31.42 0.79
N LEU A 227 -12.33 31.20 -0.04
CA LEU A 227 -13.62 30.64 0.37
C LEU A 227 -13.53 29.25 1.06
N ILE A 228 -12.50 28.48 0.72
CA ILE A 228 -12.27 27.11 1.23
C ILE A 228 -11.46 27.05 2.55
N CYS A 229 -10.96 28.19 3.05
CA CYS A 229 -10.02 28.27 4.18
C CYS A 229 -10.70 28.67 5.51
N GLY A 230 -11.90 28.13 5.79
CA GLY A 230 -12.61 28.35 7.05
C GLY A 230 -12.19 27.37 8.15
N GLU A 231 -12.11 27.83 9.41
CA GLU A 231 -11.73 27.00 10.58
C GLU A 231 -12.60 25.72 10.75
N ASP A 232 -13.81 25.71 10.19
CA ASP A 232 -14.77 24.59 10.24
C ASP A 232 -14.76 23.71 8.95
N ILE A 233 -14.03 24.07 7.89
CA ILE A 233 -14.04 23.36 6.60
C ILE A 233 -13.00 22.22 6.63
N LYS A 234 -13.47 20.97 6.46
CA LYS A 234 -12.59 19.80 6.29
C LYS A 234 -12.21 19.58 4.83
N VAL A 235 -11.08 18.93 4.58
CA VAL A 235 -10.61 18.57 3.24
C VAL A 235 -10.51 17.05 3.15
N THR A 236 -11.23 16.44 2.21
CA THR A 236 -11.00 15.02 1.85
C THR A 236 -9.75 14.94 0.97
N THR A 237 -8.86 14.01 1.26
CA THR A 237 -7.70 13.71 0.41
C THR A 237 -7.88 12.38 -0.30
N VAL A 238 -7.44 12.29 -1.56
CA VAL A 238 -7.47 11.06 -2.35
C VAL A 238 -6.13 10.85 -3.04
N ASP A 239 -5.34 9.90 -2.52
CA ASP A 239 -4.09 9.44 -3.13
C ASP A 239 -4.35 8.24 -4.03
N THR A 240 -4.24 8.43 -5.34
CA THR A 240 -4.34 7.38 -6.36
C THR A 240 -2.96 7.05 -6.92
N LYS A 241 -2.62 5.76 -6.97
CA LYS A 241 -1.32 5.27 -7.49
C LYS A 241 -1.47 3.91 -8.19
N LEU A 242 -0.82 3.73 -9.33
CA LEU A 242 -0.79 2.48 -10.12
C LEU A 242 0.63 2.24 -10.68
N GLU A 243 1.21 1.08 -10.42
CA GLU A 243 2.55 0.68 -10.89
C GLU A 243 2.50 -0.69 -11.58
N LEU A 244 3.23 -0.87 -12.69
CA LEU A 244 3.48 -2.20 -13.26
C LEU A 244 4.97 -2.55 -13.28
N LEU A 245 5.26 -3.81 -12.97
CA LEU A 245 6.61 -4.36 -12.88
C LEU A 245 6.89 -5.42 -13.97
N GLU A 246 5.84 -5.88 -14.64
CA GLU A 246 5.83 -6.67 -15.88
C GLU A 246 4.59 -6.28 -16.71
N GLY A 247 4.27 -7.01 -17.79
CA GLY A 247 2.96 -6.93 -18.46
C GLY A 247 2.52 -5.56 -18.99
N THR A 248 1.20 -5.38 -19.09
CA THR A 248 0.52 -4.15 -19.56
C THR A 248 -0.84 -4.04 -18.89
N ALA A 249 -1.25 -2.81 -18.55
CA ALA A 249 -2.60 -2.49 -18.07
C ALA A 249 -3.13 -1.22 -18.75
N THR A 250 -4.44 -1.06 -18.74
CA THR A 250 -5.14 0.16 -19.17
C THR A 250 -5.92 0.75 -18.02
N MET A 251 -5.77 2.04 -17.79
CA MET A 251 -6.57 2.82 -16.84
C MET A 251 -7.48 3.78 -17.61
N ILE A 252 -8.74 3.88 -17.19
CA ILE A 252 -9.61 5.02 -17.50
C ILE A 252 -10.24 5.50 -16.21
N ARG A 253 -10.04 6.78 -15.87
CA ARG A 253 -10.60 7.41 -14.67
C ARG A 253 -11.21 8.77 -14.97
N MET A 254 -12.14 9.21 -14.12
CA MET A 254 -12.68 10.56 -14.07
C MET A 254 -12.03 11.32 -12.91
N LYS A 255 -11.18 12.30 -13.20
CA LYS A 255 -10.84 13.36 -12.24
C LYS A 255 -12.01 14.36 -12.22
N SER A 256 -12.39 14.81 -11.03
CA SER A 256 -13.31 15.93 -10.81
C SER A 256 -12.59 17.03 -10.04
N GLU A 257 -12.73 18.26 -10.52
CA GLU A 257 -11.95 19.42 -10.06
C GLU A 257 -12.89 20.63 -9.95
N PHE A 258 -12.80 21.40 -8.87
CA PHE A 258 -13.69 22.54 -8.63
C PHE A 258 -13.09 23.83 -9.22
N ASP A 259 -13.88 24.61 -9.95
CA ASP A 259 -13.45 25.95 -10.35
C ASP A 259 -13.68 26.95 -9.21
N PHE A 260 -12.62 27.24 -8.46
CA PHE A 260 -12.67 28.20 -7.36
C PHE A 260 -12.66 29.67 -7.84
N GLU A 261 -12.15 29.99 -9.04
CA GLU A 261 -12.18 31.36 -9.58
C GLU A 261 -13.61 31.77 -9.97
N ASP A 262 -14.32 30.92 -10.73
CA ASP A 262 -15.71 31.17 -11.12
C ASP A 262 -16.68 30.99 -9.91
N ALA A 263 -16.35 30.17 -8.92
CA ALA A 263 -17.11 30.10 -7.66
C ALA A 263 -17.04 31.40 -6.84
N GLU A 264 -15.89 32.09 -6.79
CA GLU A 264 -15.78 33.40 -6.12
C GLU A 264 -16.55 34.52 -6.86
N GLU A 265 -16.63 34.50 -8.20
CA GLU A 265 -17.43 35.48 -8.96
C GLU A 265 -18.95 35.17 -8.96
N SER A 266 -19.34 33.90 -8.97
CA SER A 266 -20.74 33.47 -9.14
C SER A 266 -21.50 33.21 -7.83
N GLY A 267 -20.84 32.59 -6.84
CA GLY A 267 -21.48 32.00 -5.66
C GLY A 267 -22.17 30.66 -5.90
N GLU A 268 -21.90 29.98 -7.03
CA GLU A 268 -22.33 28.61 -7.34
C GLU A 268 -21.06 27.78 -7.64
N PHE A 269 -20.94 26.56 -7.09
CA PHE A 269 -19.77 25.70 -7.34
C PHE A 269 -20.02 24.83 -8.58
N GLU A 270 -19.19 24.97 -9.62
CA GLU A 270 -19.16 24.07 -10.78
C GLU A 270 -17.95 23.13 -10.70
N THR A 271 -18.08 21.92 -11.26
CA THR A 271 -17.04 20.88 -11.27
C THR A 271 -16.64 20.54 -12.71
N ASP A 272 -15.39 20.83 -13.05
CA ASP A 272 -14.77 20.40 -14.29
C ASP A 272 -14.48 18.89 -14.22
N LYS A 273 -14.97 18.14 -15.22
CA LYS A 273 -14.73 16.69 -15.35
C LYS A 273 -13.63 16.43 -16.36
N LYS A 274 -12.61 15.66 -15.98
CA LYS A 274 -11.50 15.26 -16.86
C LYS A 274 -11.41 13.73 -16.94
N LEU A 275 -11.69 13.18 -18.13
CA LEU A 275 -11.52 11.76 -18.44
C LEU A 275 -10.06 11.51 -18.82
N GLN A 276 -9.34 10.75 -18.00
CA GLN A 276 -7.94 10.41 -18.19
C GLN A 276 -7.81 8.93 -18.56
N ALA A 277 -7.34 8.68 -19.78
CA ALA A 277 -7.08 7.34 -20.32
C ALA A 277 -5.56 7.09 -20.42
N MET A 278 -5.07 5.93 -20.00
CA MET A 278 -3.63 5.64 -19.96
C MET A 278 -3.31 4.17 -20.18
N VAL A 279 -2.34 3.89 -21.06
CA VAL A 279 -1.60 2.62 -21.08
C VAL A 279 -0.49 2.69 -20.04
N VAL A 280 -0.48 1.75 -19.10
CA VAL A 280 0.60 1.57 -18.13
C VAL A 280 1.43 0.36 -18.54
N LYS A 281 2.75 0.49 -18.41
CA LYS A 281 3.80 -0.42 -18.90
C LYS A 281 4.87 -0.64 -17.83
N PRO A 282 5.76 -1.64 -17.97
CA PRO A 282 6.84 -1.87 -17.01
C PRO A 282 7.76 -0.64 -16.94
N GLY A 283 7.91 -0.05 -15.76
CA GLY A 283 8.70 1.16 -15.54
C GLY A 283 7.90 2.47 -15.62
N VAL A 284 6.67 2.43 -16.17
CA VAL A 284 5.72 3.55 -16.16
C VAL A 284 4.76 3.38 -14.98
N ALA A 285 4.42 4.48 -14.33
CA ALA A 285 3.46 4.52 -13.22
C ALA A 285 2.48 5.69 -13.38
N TYR A 286 1.39 5.63 -12.62
CA TYR A 286 0.48 6.73 -12.39
C TYR A 286 0.50 7.11 -10.91
N GLN A 287 0.52 8.41 -10.59
CA GLN A 287 0.30 8.93 -9.24
C GLN A 287 -0.40 10.29 -9.27
N ALA A 288 -1.44 10.47 -8.45
CA ALA A 288 -2.09 11.74 -8.18
C ALA A 288 -2.51 11.84 -6.70
N LYS A 289 -2.31 13.02 -6.09
CA LYS A 289 -3.01 13.44 -4.86
C LYS A 289 -4.07 14.46 -5.27
N GLU A 290 -5.30 14.27 -4.81
CA GLU A 290 -6.40 15.22 -4.98
C GLU A 290 -6.88 15.70 -3.61
N GLU A 291 -7.11 17.01 -3.48
CA GLU A 291 -7.63 17.65 -2.26
C GLU A 291 -9.01 18.24 -2.56
N LYS A 292 -10.01 17.92 -1.73
CA LYS A 292 -11.42 18.26 -1.96
C LYS A 292 -12.07 18.81 -0.69
N PRO A 293 -12.24 20.14 -0.56
CA PRO A 293 -12.96 20.75 0.54
C PRO A 293 -14.40 20.23 0.66
N VAL A 294 -14.87 20.04 1.89
CA VAL A 294 -16.12 19.34 2.21
C VAL A 294 -17.21 20.34 2.61
N THR A 295 -18.16 20.58 1.70
CA THR A 295 -19.39 21.36 1.94
C THR A 295 -20.59 20.68 1.29
N ALA A 296 -21.81 20.96 1.76
CA ALA A 296 -23.03 20.36 1.19
C ALA A 296 -23.23 20.72 -0.30
N GLU A 297 -22.84 21.93 -0.69
CA GLU A 297 -22.82 22.39 -2.07
C GLU A 297 -21.83 21.60 -2.93
N MET A 298 -20.59 21.41 -2.46
CA MET A 298 -19.55 20.70 -3.20
C MET A 298 -19.85 19.19 -3.34
N ILE A 299 -20.46 18.58 -2.32
CA ILE A 299 -20.97 17.19 -2.36
C ILE A 299 -22.10 17.06 -3.38
N SER A 300 -22.95 18.08 -3.52
CA SER A 300 -24.03 18.11 -4.50
C SER A 300 -23.53 18.24 -5.95
N ALA A 301 -22.32 18.79 -6.14
CA ALA A 301 -21.68 18.92 -7.44
C ALA A 301 -20.79 17.71 -7.81
N ASP A 302 -20.06 17.12 -6.85
CA ASP A 302 -19.24 15.92 -7.05
C ASP A 302 -19.79 14.66 -6.33
N PRO A 303 -20.49 13.76 -7.04
CA PRO A 303 -20.95 12.48 -6.49
C PRO A 303 -19.85 11.53 -6.02
N LEU A 304 -18.58 11.72 -6.42
CA LEU A 304 -17.46 10.91 -5.92
C LEU A 304 -17.12 11.30 -4.48
N LEU A 305 -17.16 12.61 -4.17
CA LEU A 305 -16.96 13.13 -2.81
C LEU A 305 -17.99 12.58 -1.82
N ALA A 306 -19.24 12.37 -2.26
CA ALA A 306 -20.28 11.71 -1.44
C ALA A 306 -19.91 10.25 -1.06
N ALA A 307 -19.27 9.51 -1.98
CA ALA A 307 -18.80 8.15 -1.72
C ALA A 307 -17.58 8.13 -0.79
N ASP A 308 -16.66 9.08 -0.96
CA ASP A 308 -15.48 9.23 -0.11
C ASP A 308 -15.86 9.65 1.32
N ILE A 309 -16.82 10.57 1.49
CA ILE A 309 -17.41 10.91 2.79
C ILE A 309 -18.15 9.72 3.40
N GLY A 310 -18.92 8.96 2.60
CA GLY A 310 -19.58 7.74 3.06
C GLY A 310 -18.60 6.68 3.57
N TYR A 311 -17.41 6.59 2.94
CA TYR A 311 -16.32 5.78 3.43
C TYR A 311 -15.73 6.36 4.73
N ILE A 312 -15.42 7.67 4.78
CA ILE A 312 -14.87 8.35 5.96
C ILE A 312 -15.75 8.11 7.21
N VAL A 313 -17.07 8.30 7.07
CA VAL A 313 -18.04 8.08 8.15
C VAL A 313 -18.10 6.62 8.63
N SER A 314 -17.83 5.66 7.74
CA SER A 314 -17.84 4.22 8.09
C SER A 314 -16.71 3.79 9.03
N LEU A 315 -15.63 4.57 9.09
CA LEU A 315 -14.42 4.25 9.83
C LEU A 315 -14.40 4.91 11.21
N ALA A 316 -14.64 6.22 11.24
CA ALA A 316 -14.44 7.06 12.41
C ALA A 316 -15.70 7.81 12.89
N GLY A 317 -16.88 7.43 12.36
CA GLY A 317 -18.17 7.87 12.86
C GLY A 317 -18.76 9.07 12.14
N THR A 318 -19.99 9.41 12.52
CA THR A 318 -20.74 10.55 11.96
C THR A 318 -20.28 11.89 12.52
N GLU A 319 -19.71 11.90 13.71
CA GLU A 319 -19.32 13.09 14.48
C GLU A 319 -18.16 13.91 13.90
N ILE A 320 -17.58 13.47 12.78
CA ILE A 320 -16.55 14.17 12.00
C ILE A 320 -17.16 15.35 11.21
N PHE A 321 -18.42 15.21 10.78
CA PHE A 321 -19.10 16.13 9.88
C PHE A 321 -20.43 16.64 10.46
N ASP A 322 -20.82 17.85 10.04
CA ASP A 322 -22.11 18.42 10.40
C ASP A 322 -23.30 17.68 9.74
N GLU A 323 -24.47 17.77 10.37
CA GLU A 323 -25.73 17.14 9.95
C GLU A 323 -26.09 17.48 8.48
N GLU A 324 -25.76 18.70 8.02
CA GLU A 324 -26.02 19.18 6.65
C GLU A 324 -25.12 18.53 5.59
N VAL A 325 -23.85 18.24 5.92
CA VAL A 325 -22.92 17.46 5.06
C VAL A 325 -23.37 16.00 4.97
N LEU A 326 -23.82 15.43 6.08
CA LEU A 326 -24.32 14.05 6.12
C LEU A 326 -25.65 13.89 5.36
N GLU A 327 -26.57 14.86 5.45
CA GLU A 327 -27.81 14.87 4.66
C GLU A 327 -27.51 15.02 3.15
N ALA A 328 -26.55 15.88 2.75
CA ALA A 328 -26.15 16.03 1.35
C ALA A 328 -25.54 14.74 0.77
N ALA A 329 -24.58 14.13 1.47
CA ALA A 329 -23.97 12.87 1.04
C ALA A 329 -25.00 11.74 0.94
N ALA A 330 -25.98 11.70 1.85
CA ALA A 330 -27.10 10.76 1.82
C ALA A 330 -28.04 10.97 0.61
N GLU A 331 -28.41 12.22 0.28
CA GLU A 331 -29.25 12.52 -0.89
C GLU A 331 -28.52 12.17 -2.21
N VAL A 332 -27.23 12.44 -2.31
CA VAL A 332 -26.42 12.07 -3.47
C VAL A 332 -26.26 10.56 -3.60
N ALA A 333 -26.00 9.84 -2.51
CA ALA A 333 -25.89 8.37 -2.49
C ALA A 333 -27.17 7.66 -2.95
N LEU A 334 -28.35 8.27 -2.80
CA LEU A 334 -29.63 7.74 -3.32
C LEU A 334 -29.73 7.76 -4.85
N ASN A 335 -28.80 8.42 -5.56
CA ASN A 335 -28.70 8.48 -7.02
C ASN A 335 -27.59 7.56 -7.60
N SER A 336 -27.10 6.59 -6.81
CA SER A 336 -25.96 5.71 -7.14
C SER A 336 -26.00 5.00 -8.50
N ASP A 337 -27.19 4.82 -9.08
CA ASP A 337 -27.41 4.16 -10.37
C ASP A 337 -26.70 4.87 -11.55
N ALA A 338 -26.31 6.14 -11.41
CA ALA A 338 -25.46 6.85 -12.36
C ALA A 338 -23.99 6.40 -12.26
N VAL A 339 -23.36 6.56 -11.08
CA VAL A 339 -21.95 6.22 -10.83
C VAL A 339 -21.62 4.76 -11.20
N VAL A 340 -22.56 3.83 -10.98
CA VAL A 340 -22.39 2.41 -11.36
C VAL A 340 -22.34 2.22 -12.89
N LYS A 341 -23.04 3.06 -13.67
CA LYS A 341 -22.96 3.05 -15.14
C LYS A 341 -21.69 3.73 -15.64
N ASP A 342 -21.35 4.89 -15.09
CA ASP A 342 -20.15 5.66 -15.44
C ASP A 342 -18.90 4.76 -15.29
N LEU A 343 -18.82 4.04 -14.16
CA LEU A 343 -17.80 3.04 -13.88
C LEU A 343 -17.83 1.84 -14.84
N ALA A 344 -19.01 1.39 -15.27
CA ALA A 344 -19.13 0.31 -16.26
C ALA A 344 -18.69 0.75 -17.67
N ILE A 345 -18.99 2.00 -18.07
CA ILE A 345 -18.52 2.57 -19.34
C ILE A 345 -16.99 2.70 -19.32
N MET A 346 -16.41 3.23 -18.23
CA MET A 346 -14.95 3.28 -18.06
C MET A 346 -14.31 1.88 -18.06
N GLN A 347 -14.93 0.88 -17.43
CA GLN A 347 -14.47 -0.51 -17.48
C GLN A 347 -14.47 -1.06 -18.92
N VAL A 348 -15.57 -0.91 -19.66
CA VAL A 348 -15.71 -1.44 -21.03
C VAL A 348 -14.76 -0.74 -22.00
N ALA A 349 -14.53 0.56 -21.84
CA ALA A 349 -13.56 1.29 -22.65
C ALA A 349 -12.11 0.87 -22.30
N ALA A 350 -11.79 0.62 -21.03
CA ALA A 350 -10.45 0.17 -20.63
C ALA A 350 -10.15 -1.27 -21.11
N LEU A 351 -11.17 -2.15 -21.15
CA LEU A 351 -11.03 -3.54 -21.64
C LEU A 351 -10.54 -3.66 -23.09
N ALA A 352 -10.64 -2.59 -23.90
CA ALA A 352 -10.13 -2.54 -25.28
C ALA A 352 -8.59 -2.60 -25.39
N GLY A 353 -7.86 -2.49 -24.27
CA GLY A 353 -6.40 -2.55 -24.27
C GLY A 353 -5.73 -1.32 -24.93
N PRO A 354 -4.43 -1.41 -25.28
CA PRO A 354 -3.69 -0.31 -25.88
C PRO A 354 -4.33 0.29 -27.14
N ASP A 355 -4.83 -0.57 -28.06
CA ASP A 355 -5.59 -0.18 -29.25
C ASP A 355 -6.78 0.74 -28.91
N GLY A 356 -7.45 0.49 -27.78
CA GLY A 356 -8.54 1.35 -27.28
C GLY A 356 -8.05 2.73 -26.83
N ILE A 357 -6.92 2.81 -26.14
CA ILE A 357 -6.35 4.10 -25.69
C ILE A 357 -5.79 4.90 -26.87
N GLU A 358 -5.19 4.25 -27.87
CA GLU A 358 -4.80 4.87 -29.15
C GLU A 358 -6.04 5.42 -29.88
N ALA A 359 -7.11 4.63 -30.00
CA ALA A 359 -8.34 5.05 -30.66
C ALA A 359 -9.04 6.20 -29.92
N ILE A 360 -9.00 6.22 -28.58
CA ILE A 360 -9.46 7.34 -27.75
C ILE A 360 -8.62 8.60 -28.05
N LYS A 361 -7.29 8.48 -28.14
CA LYS A 361 -6.36 9.60 -28.44
C LYS A 361 -6.54 10.15 -29.87
N GLU A 362 -6.78 9.29 -30.86
CA GLU A 362 -7.05 9.71 -32.24
C GLU A 362 -8.41 10.42 -32.41
N THR A 363 -9.44 10.00 -31.66
CA THR A 363 -10.82 10.45 -31.88
C THR A 363 -11.31 11.51 -30.89
N GLY A 364 -10.73 11.56 -29.68
CA GLY A 364 -11.17 12.40 -28.58
C GLY A 364 -12.49 11.95 -27.93
N ASN A 365 -12.81 10.65 -27.97
CA ASN A 365 -14.10 10.09 -27.54
C ASN A 365 -13.93 8.62 -27.06
N LEU A 366 -14.61 8.24 -25.98
CA LEU A 366 -14.61 6.86 -25.43
C LEU A 366 -15.24 5.81 -26.36
N ASP A 367 -16.21 6.20 -27.19
CA ASP A 367 -16.97 5.34 -28.11
C ASP A 367 -16.07 4.47 -28.99
N ALA A 368 -14.89 4.99 -29.37
CA ALA A 368 -13.94 4.26 -30.20
C ALA A 368 -13.44 2.97 -29.51
N ALA A 369 -13.11 3.06 -28.22
CA ALA A 369 -12.74 1.90 -27.41
C ALA A 369 -13.93 0.99 -27.08
N LEU A 370 -15.11 1.58 -26.78
CA LEU A 370 -16.33 0.80 -26.53
C LEU A 370 -16.71 -0.09 -27.74
N ASN A 371 -16.56 0.43 -28.97
CA ASN A 371 -16.79 -0.34 -30.18
C ASN A 371 -15.74 -1.45 -30.39
N ILE A 372 -14.46 -1.20 -30.10
CA ILE A 372 -13.41 -2.24 -30.13
C ILE A 372 -13.75 -3.39 -29.18
N THR A 373 -14.05 -3.08 -27.91
CA THR A 373 -14.43 -4.09 -26.91
C THR A 373 -15.67 -4.89 -27.35
N ASN A 374 -16.70 -4.23 -27.88
CA ASN A 374 -17.91 -4.88 -28.38
C ASN A 374 -17.64 -5.80 -29.59
N GLU A 375 -16.86 -5.37 -30.57
CA GLU A 375 -16.50 -6.18 -31.73
C GLU A 375 -15.70 -7.43 -31.32
N THR A 376 -14.71 -7.31 -30.42
CA THR A 376 -13.93 -8.48 -29.95
C THR A 376 -14.78 -9.45 -29.12
N PHE A 377 -15.63 -8.97 -28.21
CA PHE A 377 -16.53 -9.86 -27.46
C PHE A 377 -17.50 -10.61 -28.39
N ALA A 378 -18.03 -9.94 -29.42
CA ALA A 378 -18.96 -10.53 -30.38
C ALA A 378 -18.31 -11.52 -31.37
N GLU A 379 -17.01 -11.42 -31.63
CA GLU A 379 -16.27 -12.40 -32.45
C GLU A 379 -15.68 -13.57 -31.65
N GLU A 380 -15.23 -13.35 -30.40
CA GLU A 380 -14.38 -14.32 -29.68
C GLU A 380 -14.97 -14.97 -28.42
N SER A 381 -15.96 -14.38 -27.73
CA SER A 381 -16.45 -14.96 -26.47
C SER A 381 -17.41 -16.14 -26.64
N VAL A 382 -17.35 -17.06 -25.68
CA VAL A 382 -18.20 -18.24 -25.52
C VAL A 382 -19.60 -17.89 -25.00
N LEU A 383 -19.75 -16.76 -24.30
CA LEU A 383 -21.02 -16.26 -23.77
C LEU A 383 -21.39 -14.91 -24.39
N ASP A 384 -22.65 -14.54 -24.19
CA ASP A 384 -23.17 -13.20 -24.51
C ASP A 384 -22.50 -12.18 -23.55
N PRO A 385 -21.90 -11.06 -24.02
CA PRO A 385 -21.24 -10.09 -23.16
C PRO A 385 -22.18 -9.48 -22.09
N ASP A 386 -23.50 -9.45 -22.33
CA ASP A 386 -24.53 -9.08 -21.35
C ASP A 386 -24.60 -10.04 -20.14
N MET A 387 -23.92 -11.19 -20.19
CA MET A 387 -23.76 -12.13 -19.07
C MET A 387 -22.41 -11.98 -18.34
N LEU A 388 -21.48 -11.18 -18.89
CA LEU A 388 -20.09 -11.07 -18.45
C LEU A 388 -19.81 -9.70 -17.80
N LEU A 389 -20.45 -8.65 -18.33
CA LEU A 389 -20.30 -7.26 -17.89
C LEU A 389 -21.30 -6.91 -16.77
N PRO A 390 -21.00 -5.91 -15.92
CA PRO A 390 -21.91 -5.49 -14.84
C PRO A 390 -23.16 -4.73 -15.35
N VAL A 391 -23.11 -4.22 -16.58
CA VAL A 391 -24.18 -3.50 -17.29
C VAL A 391 -24.21 -4.03 -18.74
N PRO A 392 -25.39 -4.20 -19.38
CA PRO A 392 -25.50 -4.65 -20.76
C PRO A 392 -24.72 -3.76 -21.75
N MET A 393 -24.18 -4.34 -22.82
CA MET A 393 -23.37 -3.60 -23.79
C MET A 393 -24.18 -2.52 -24.53
N ASP A 394 -25.43 -2.82 -24.90
CA ASP A 394 -26.34 -1.83 -25.49
C ASP A 394 -26.62 -0.65 -24.52
N ASP A 395 -26.79 -0.92 -23.22
CA ASP A 395 -27.01 0.11 -22.18
C ASP A 395 -25.74 0.95 -21.92
N VAL A 396 -24.54 0.38 -22.09
CA VAL A 396 -23.25 1.09 -21.99
C VAL A 396 -23.04 2.00 -23.20
N LEU A 397 -23.36 1.53 -24.42
CA LEU A 397 -23.21 2.31 -25.65
C LEU A 397 -24.24 3.44 -25.75
N ASP A 398 -25.49 3.23 -25.33
CA ASP A 398 -26.52 4.29 -25.32
C ASP A 398 -26.26 5.37 -24.23
N ALA A 399 -25.41 5.08 -23.23
CA ALA A 399 -25.12 5.99 -22.10
C ALA A 399 -23.74 6.70 -22.19
N SER A 400 -22.89 6.36 -23.17
CA SER A 400 -21.55 6.95 -23.30
C SER A 400 -21.56 8.43 -23.66
N GLU A 401 -22.58 8.90 -24.40
CA GLU A 401 -22.74 10.32 -24.75
C GLU A 401 -22.96 11.20 -23.51
N ASP A 402 -23.79 10.75 -22.55
CA ASP A 402 -24.07 11.45 -21.28
C ASP A 402 -22.82 11.54 -20.37
N LEU A 403 -21.93 10.54 -20.40
CA LEU A 403 -20.72 10.50 -19.57
C LEU A 403 -19.66 11.53 -20.00
N GLN A 404 -19.55 11.76 -21.31
CA GLN A 404 -18.50 12.59 -21.91
C GLN A 404 -18.99 13.97 -22.39
N GLU A 405 -20.29 14.29 -22.29
CA GLU A 405 -20.77 15.65 -22.55
C GLU A 405 -20.14 16.64 -21.56
N GLY A 406 -19.33 17.56 -22.09
CA GLY A 406 -18.63 18.58 -21.29
C GLY A 406 -17.31 18.12 -20.66
N ALA A 407 -17.00 16.82 -20.65
CA ALA A 407 -15.74 16.33 -20.07
C ALA A 407 -14.53 16.63 -20.97
N GLY A 408 -13.44 17.12 -20.38
CA GLY A 408 -12.14 17.20 -21.04
C GLY A 408 -11.51 15.81 -21.12
N LEU A 409 -11.08 15.37 -22.30
CA LEU A 409 -10.47 14.04 -22.47
C LEU A 409 -8.96 14.15 -22.74
N GLN A 410 -8.16 13.40 -21.98
CA GLN A 410 -6.71 13.27 -22.13
C GLN A 410 -6.32 11.78 -22.27
N ALA A 411 -5.32 11.46 -23.10
CA ALA A 411 -4.93 10.08 -23.38
C ALA A 411 -3.41 9.88 -23.55
N VAL A 412 -2.84 8.95 -22.79
CA VAL A 412 -1.47 8.43 -22.91
C VAL A 412 -1.52 7.02 -23.50
N ASP A 413 -1.18 6.90 -24.78
CA ASP A 413 -1.12 5.65 -25.54
C ASP A 413 0.21 4.90 -25.32
N GLU A 414 0.40 3.78 -26.02
CA GLU A 414 1.59 2.93 -25.84
C GLU A 414 2.89 3.60 -26.34
N ASP A 415 2.83 4.45 -27.38
CA ASP A 415 3.95 5.27 -27.85
C ASP A 415 4.34 6.34 -26.81
N ALA A 416 3.35 7.07 -26.24
CA ALA A 416 3.61 8.07 -25.21
C ALA A 416 4.13 7.45 -23.91
N ALA A 417 3.66 6.25 -23.54
CA ALA A 417 4.19 5.50 -22.41
C ALA A 417 5.66 5.10 -22.60
N ASP A 418 6.06 4.68 -23.80
CA ASP A 418 7.48 4.39 -24.10
C ASP A 418 8.33 5.67 -24.10
N ALA A 419 7.77 6.81 -24.53
CA ALA A 419 8.45 8.11 -24.47
C ALA A 419 8.76 8.57 -23.04
N ILE A 420 7.94 8.23 -22.04
CA ILE A 420 8.24 8.48 -20.61
C ILE A 420 9.55 7.79 -20.20
N VAL A 421 9.71 6.53 -20.62
CA VAL A 421 10.90 5.72 -20.29
C VAL A 421 12.14 6.23 -21.04
N GLU A 422 12.03 6.52 -22.36
CA GLU A 422 13.15 7.06 -23.15
C GLU A 422 13.61 8.43 -22.61
N ALA A 423 12.68 9.31 -22.22
CA ALA A 423 13.03 10.60 -21.61
C ALA A 423 13.79 10.45 -20.29
N SER A 424 13.50 9.40 -19.50
CA SER A 424 14.25 9.06 -18.28
C SER A 424 15.68 8.57 -18.59
N GLU A 425 15.83 7.62 -19.52
CA GLU A 425 17.15 7.12 -19.94
C GLU A 425 18.04 8.27 -20.47
N VAL A 426 17.44 9.21 -21.21
CA VAL A 426 18.11 10.41 -21.73
C VAL A 426 18.51 11.38 -20.60
N GLN A 427 17.64 11.63 -19.61
CA GLN A 427 17.96 12.45 -18.44
C GLN A 427 19.14 11.86 -17.64
N ALA A 428 19.12 10.55 -17.36
CA ALA A 428 20.20 9.86 -16.67
C ALA A 428 21.53 9.90 -17.46
N ALA A 429 21.48 9.71 -18.78
CA ALA A 429 22.65 9.82 -19.66
C ALA A 429 23.23 11.25 -19.71
N PHE A 430 22.39 12.29 -19.58
CA PHE A 430 22.83 13.68 -19.50
C PHE A 430 23.54 13.97 -18.16
N GLU A 431 23.01 13.47 -17.04
CA GLU A 431 23.62 13.63 -15.72
C GLU A 431 24.96 12.87 -15.60
N ALA A 432 25.06 11.68 -16.22
CA ALA A 432 26.32 10.97 -16.39
C ALA A 432 27.31 11.67 -17.35
N GLY A 433 26.85 12.66 -18.13
CA GLY A 433 27.65 13.40 -19.10
C GLY A 433 28.01 12.61 -20.36
N GLU A 434 27.19 11.62 -20.73
CA GLU A 434 27.39 10.79 -21.94
C GLU A 434 26.79 11.44 -23.20
N ILE A 435 25.72 12.23 -23.05
CA ILE A 435 25.06 13.02 -24.12
C ILE A 435 25.19 14.53 -23.84
N ASP A 436 24.62 15.39 -24.71
CA ASP A 436 24.59 16.84 -24.48
C ASP A 436 23.17 17.43 -24.34
N LEU A 437 23.10 18.75 -24.14
CA LEU A 437 21.86 19.46 -23.84
C LEU A 437 20.92 19.60 -25.06
N GLU A 438 21.44 19.46 -26.29
CA GLU A 438 20.61 19.45 -27.51
C GLU A 438 19.83 18.11 -27.59
N ASP A 439 20.49 16.99 -27.29
CA ASP A 439 19.86 15.66 -27.21
C ASP A 439 18.75 15.61 -26.13
N LEU A 440 19.04 16.12 -24.92
CA LEU A 440 18.05 16.18 -23.82
C LEU A 440 16.85 17.07 -24.15
N GLN A 441 17.06 18.19 -24.83
CA GLN A 441 15.98 19.11 -25.21
C GLN A 441 15.12 18.57 -26.35
N GLU A 442 15.65 17.69 -27.22
CA GLU A 442 14.85 17.00 -28.24
C GLU A 442 13.90 15.98 -27.56
N ALA A 443 14.41 15.14 -26.65
CA ALA A 443 13.59 14.17 -25.91
C ALA A 443 12.50 14.83 -25.02
N GLN A 444 12.85 15.89 -24.27
CA GLN A 444 11.86 16.63 -23.47
C GLN A 444 10.78 17.31 -24.33
N ALA A 445 11.13 17.79 -25.54
CA ALA A 445 10.17 18.38 -26.46
C ALA A 445 9.26 17.33 -27.12
N GLU A 446 9.76 16.11 -27.37
CA GLU A 446 8.97 14.99 -27.84
C GLU A 446 8.00 14.49 -26.76
N LEU A 447 8.47 14.29 -25.53
CA LEU A 447 7.63 13.91 -24.39
C LEU A 447 6.43 14.84 -24.20
N VAL A 448 6.67 16.16 -24.15
CA VAL A 448 5.61 17.19 -24.03
C VAL A 448 4.67 17.20 -25.24
N ALA A 449 5.17 16.87 -26.44
CA ALA A 449 4.33 16.78 -27.64
C ALA A 449 3.47 15.49 -27.70
N GLN A 450 3.84 14.44 -26.98
CA GLN A 450 3.10 13.17 -26.93
C GLN A 450 2.10 13.09 -25.75
N ILE A 451 2.44 13.67 -24.59
CA ILE A 451 1.65 13.61 -23.34
C ILE A 451 0.78 14.86 -23.14
N GLY A 452 1.21 16.03 -23.63
CA GLY A 452 0.48 17.28 -23.47
C GLY A 452 0.43 17.75 -22.02
N ASP A 453 -0.79 17.87 -21.48
CA ASP A 453 -1.12 18.33 -20.13
C ASP A 453 -1.69 17.22 -19.23
N PHE A 454 -1.45 15.95 -19.58
CA PHE A 454 -1.92 14.80 -18.79
C PHE A 454 -1.23 14.75 -17.40
N GLU A 455 -2.01 14.95 -16.36
CA GLU A 455 -1.55 14.96 -14.97
C GLU A 455 -1.42 13.55 -14.39
N GLY A 456 -0.27 13.24 -13.78
CA GLY A 456 -0.03 12.06 -12.94
C GLY A 456 0.74 10.91 -13.61
N ALA A 457 0.99 10.96 -14.92
CA ALA A 457 1.90 10.01 -15.57
C ALA A 457 3.36 10.21 -15.11
N THR A 458 4.02 9.14 -14.66
CA THR A 458 5.36 9.19 -14.06
C THR A 458 6.10 7.85 -14.24
N LEU A 459 7.25 7.71 -13.59
CA LEU A 459 8.09 6.49 -13.60
C LEU A 459 7.89 5.70 -12.31
N VAL A 460 7.96 4.37 -12.38
CA VAL A 460 7.91 3.47 -11.20
C VAL A 460 8.99 3.82 -10.19
N GLU A 461 10.17 4.27 -10.63
CA GLU A 461 11.27 4.63 -9.73
C GLU A 461 10.93 5.87 -8.88
N ASN A 462 10.14 6.81 -9.40
CA ASN A 462 9.66 7.98 -8.64
C ASN A 462 8.64 7.59 -7.55
N THR A 463 7.93 6.48 -7.74
CA THR A 463 6.85 6.02 -6.86
C THR A 463 7.27 4.87 -5.94
N SER A 464 8.42 4.23 -6.19
CA SER A 464 8.96 3.10 -5.43
C SER A 464 9.64 3.49 -4.11
N GLY A 465 9.89 4.78 -3.88
CA GLY A 465 10.49 5.29 -2.65
C GLY A 465 12.03 5.18 -2.61
N VAL A 466 12.58 5.10 -1.41
CA VAL A 466 14.03 5.08 -1.15
C VAL A 466 14.44 3.84 -0.35
N ASP A 467 15.61 3.28 -0.65
CA ASP A 467 16.22 2.24 0.16
C ASP A 467 16.63 2.84 1.50
N GLU A 468 16.08 2.27 2.58
CA GLU A 468 16.35 2.68 3.95
C GLU A 468 17.83 2.56 4.36
N ILE A 469 18.62 1.74 3.66
CA ILE A 469 20.03 1.46 3.98
C ILE A 469 20.98 2.47 3.31
N THR A 470 20.79 2.78 2.03
CA THR A 470 21.66 3.69 1.27
C THR A 470 21.14 5.13 1.21
N GLY A 471 19.83 5.33 1.41
CA GLY A 471 19.13 6.59 1.11
C GLY A 471 18.97 6.87 -0.38
N ALA A 472 19.34 5.93 -1.26
CA ALA A 472 19.14 6.05 -2.70
C ALA A 472 17.71 5.70 -3.11
N GLN A 473 17.27 6.23 -4.24
CA GLN A 473 15.99 5.90 -4.86
C GLN A 473 15.94 4.41 -5.26
N ILE A 474 14.81 3.74 -5.03
CA ILE A 474 14.65 2.33 -5.41
C ILE A 474 14.41 2.25 -6.92
N GLY A 475 15.43 1.79 -7.64
CA GLY A 475 15.36 1.52 -9.07
C GLY A 475 14.44 0.33 -9.40
N PHE A 476 14.06 0.22 -10.66
CA PHE A 476 13.00 -0.69 -11.14
C PHE A 476 13.19 -2.17 -10.74
N GLU A 477 14.41 -2.70 -10.83
CA GLU A 477 14.72 -4.09 -10.42
C GLU A 477 14.68 -4.28 -8.89
N GLY A 478 14.96 -3.23 -8.12
CA GLY A 478 14.78 -3.21 -6.67
C GLY A 478 13.29 -3.26 -6.29
N ALA A 479 12.46 -2.43 -6.94
CA ALA A 479 11.01 -2.41 -6.77
C ALA A 479 10.38 -3.77 -7.13
N LYS A 480 10.84 -4.37 -8.23
CA LYS A 480 10.46 -5.71 -8.68
C LYS A 480 10.81 -6.81 -7.68
N SER A 481 11.97 -6.70 -7.04
CA SER A 481 12.42 -7.64 -6.00
C SER A 481 11.56 -7.52 -4.75
N ALA A 482 11.36 -6.29 -4.24
CA ALA A 482 10.53 -6.01 -3.07
C ALA A 482 9.05 -6.42 -3.25
N PHE A 483 8.52 -6.29 -4.48
CA PHE A 483 7.18 -6.74 -4.82
C PHE A 483 6.98 -8.25 -4.62
N GLN A 484 7.94 -9.09 -5.03
CA GLN A 484 7.84 -10.54 -4.86
C GLN A 484 7.84 -10.95 -3.38
N GLU A 485 8.52 -10.20 -2.52
CA GLU A 485 8.53 -10.45 -1.08
C GLU A 485 7.19 -10.12 -0.40
N LYS A 486 6.38 -9.17 -0.94
CA LYS A 486 5.07 -8.80 -0.36
C LYS A 486 4.13 -10.00 -0.17
N PHE A 487 4.14 -10.95 -1.11
CA PHE A 487 3.22 -12.11 -1.08
C PHE A 487 3.62 -13.21 -0.08
N LEU A 488 4.73 -13.06 0.64
CA LEU A 488 5.21 -14.01 1.63
C LEU A 488 4.89 -13.54 3.06
N PRO A 489 4.61 -14.45 4.01
CA PRO A 489 4.56 -14.09 5.43
C PRO A 489 5.90 -13.46 5.87
N PRO A 490 5.91 -12.41 6.71
CA PRO A 490 7.13 -11.70 7.10
C PRO A 490 8.29 -12.62 7.54
N LEU A 491 9.44 -12.50 6.87
CA LEU A 491 10.61 -13.37 7.08
C LEU A 491 11.70 -12.68 7.93
N PRO A 492 12.55 -13.44 8.66
CA PRO A 492 13.72 -12.88 9.33
C PRO A 492 14.78 -12.40 8.32
N GLU A 493 15.27 -11.18 8.47
CA GLU A 493 16.27 -10.57 7.59
C GLU A 493 17.68 -10.93 8.06
N ALA A 494 18.52 -11.47 7.17
CA ALA A 494 19.83 -12.01 7.50
C ALA A 494 20.91 -10.92 7.58
N LEU A 495 21.73 -10.96 8.65
CA LEU A 495 22.75 -9.97 8.94
C LEU A 495 24.14 -10.56 8.69
N TYR A 496 24.98 -9.85 7.92
CA TYR A 496 26.29 -10.35 7.46
C TYR A 496 27.47 -9.56 8.05
N ASN A 497 28.66 -10.17 8.01
CA ASN A 497 29.94 -9.49 8.21
C ASN A 497 30.57 -9.02 6.88
N ALA A 498 31.69 -8.31 6.97
CA ALA A 498 32.42 -7.79 5.80
C ALA A 498 33.03 -8.87 4.87
N ASP A 499 33.13 -10.12 5.34
CA ASP A 499 33.59 -11.28 4.57
C ASP A 499 32.42 -12.06 3.93
N GLY A 500 31.16 -11.64 4.15
CA GLY A 500 29.94 -12.27 3.62
C GLY A 500 29.43 -13.45 4.43
N GLU A 501 29.94 -13.69 5.65
CA GLU A 501 29.42 -14.72 6.55
C GLU A 501 28.24 -14.17 7.37
N GLN A 502 27.19 -14.97 7.56
CA GLN A 502 26.06 -14.58 8.40
C GLN A 502 26.46 -14.57 9.89
N ILE A 503 26.06 -13.51 10.60
CA ILE A 503 26.35 -13.26 12.03
C ILE A 503 25.10 -13.06 12.89
N GLY A 504 23.92 -12.91 12.27
CA GLY A 504 22.65 -12.77 12.98
C GLY A 504 21.43 -12.75 12.07
N VAL A 505 20.27 -12.49 12.69
CA VAL A 505 19.02 -12.13 12.01
C VAL A 505 18.32 -10.98 12.75
N LYS A 506 17.64 -10.10 12.02
CA LYS A 506 16.52 -9.31 12.54
C LYS A 506 15.25 -10.14 12.35
N LYS A 507 14.58 -10.53 13.43
CA LYS A 507 13.28 -11.22 13.34
C LYS A 507 12.22 -10.25 12.78
N PRO A 508 11.10 -10.76 12.21
CA PRO A 508 9.98 -9.92 11.84
C PRO A 508 9.49 -9.05 13.00
N ASP A 509 8.89 -7.91 12.67
CA ASP A 509 8.24 -7.05 13.64
C ASP A 509 6.94 -7.73 14.14
N GLU A 510 6.62 -7.53 15.41
CA GLU A 510 5.50 -8.22 16.08
C GLU A 510 4.28 -7.31 16.10
N VAL A 511 3.20 -7.67 15.40
CA VAL A 511 1.92 -6.94 15.50
C VAL A 511 1.39 -7.04 16.92
N ILE A 512 1.05 -5.88 17.46
CA ILE A 512 0.51 -5.68 18.80
C ILE A 512 -0.99 -5.42 18.69
N PHE A 513 -1.73 -6.04 19.60
CA PHE A 513 -3.19 -6.02 19.67
C PHE A 513 -3.64 -5.40 21.00
N ASP A 514 -4.84 -4.82 21.00
CA ASP A 514 -5.52 -4.35 22.21
C ASP A 514 -6.17 -5.50 23.02
N ASN A 515 -6.99 -5.16 24.02
CA ASN A 515 -7.77 -6.16 24.77
C ASN A 515 -9.01 -6.69 24.02
N THR A 516 -9.41 -6.09 22.90
CA THR A 516 -10.55 -6.55 22.08
C THR A 516 -10.14 -7.55 21.00
N GLY A 517 -8.85 -7.58 20.65
CA GLY A 517 -8.28 -8.44 19.61
C GLY A 517 -8.16 -7.74 18.26
N ASN A 518 -8.00 -6.41 18.26
CA ASN A 518 -7.75 -5.60 17.07
C ASN A 518 -6.27 -5.12 17.06
N PRO A 519 -5.61 -5.10 15.88
CA PRO A 519 -4.23 -4.66 15.75
C PRO A 519 -4.14 -3.13 15.90
N ILE A 520 -3.17 -2.66 16.67
CA ILE A 520 -3.02 -1.23 17.02
C ILE A 520 -1.68 -0.62 16.59
N GLY A 521 -0.65 -1.44 16.37
CA GLY A 521 0.68 -1.04 15.93
C GLY A 521 1.64 -2.22 15.87
N LYS A 522 2.95 -1.98 15.70
CA LYS A 522 3.99 -3.02 15.69
C LYS A 522 5.06 -2.76 16.75
N LYS A 523 5.62 -3.82 17.34
CA LYS A 523 6.88 -3.79 18.09
C LYS A 523 8.01 -4.22 17.17
N VAL A 524 9.11 -3.46 17.13
CA VAL A 524 10.31 -3.82 16.35
C VAL A 524 10.79 -5.25 16.69
N GLY A 525 11.18 -6.01 15.67
CA GLY A 525 11.65 -7.39 15.78
C GLY A 525 13.00 -7.52 16.48
N ASP A 526 13.22 -8.65 17.14
CA ASP A 526 14.46 -8.90 17.90
C ASP A 526 15.65 -9.12 16.96
N MET A 527 16.76 -8.40 17.19
CA MET A 527 18.07 -8.72 16.62
C MET A 527 18.76 -9.77 17.47
N VAL A 528 19.04 -10.95 16.89
CA VAL A 528 19.75 -12.04 17.57
C VAL A 528 20.99 -12.48 16.81
N ALA A 529 22.04 -12.83 17.54
CA ALA A 529 23.24 -13.43 16.96
C ALA A 529 22.97 -14.88 16.54
N THR A 530 23.53 -15.31 15.41
CA THR A 530 23.39 -16.67 14.89
C THR A 530 24.74 -17.29 14.58
N ASP A 531 24.82 -18.62 14.59
CA ASP A 531 25.91 -19.36 13.98
C ASP A 531 25.75 -19.47 12.44
N VAL A 532 26.76 -20.05 11.79
CA VAL A 532 26.81 -20.25 10.33
C VAL A 532 25.86 -21.33 9.79
N GLU A 533 25.10 -22.02 10.67
CA GLU A 533 24.00 -22.91 10.30
C GLU A 533 22.63 -22.24 10.54
N GLY A 534 22.60 -20.96 10.97
CA GLY A 534 21.40 -20.17 11.27
C GLY A 534 20.84 -20.39 12.68
N GLY A 535 21.56 -21.09 13.56
CA GLY A 535 21.14 -21.33 14.94
C GLY A 535 21.35 -20.12 15.84
N GLU A 536 20.34 -19.74 16.64
CA GLU A 536 20.44 -18.64 17.62
C GLU A 536 21.48 -18.97 18.73
N ILE A 537 22.40 -18.05 19.01
CA ILE A 537 23.52 -18.23 19.95
C ILE A 537 23.62 -17.10 20.99
N ASP A 538 24.20 -17.41 22.16
CA ASP A 538 24.48 -16.44 23.23
C ASP A 538 25.47 -15.34 22.74
N GLY A 539 24.95 -14.17 22.34
CA GLY A 539 25.75 -13.02 21.93
C GLY A 539 24.90 -11.77 21.62
N LYS A 540 25.56 -10.62 21.42
CA LYS A 540 24.97 -9.45 20.75
C LYS A 540 25.41 -9.45 19.28
N VAL A 541 24.55 -8.98 18.38
CA VAL A 541 24.95 -8.57 17.03
C VAL A 541 25.85 -7.33 17.15
N PRO A 542 26.91 -7.17 16.33
CA PRO A 542 27.71 -5.95 16.29
C PRO A 542 26.89 -4.72 15.86
N ASP A 543 27.28 -3.53 16.31
CA ASP A 543 26.56 -2.27 16.03
C ASP A 543 26.61 -1.88 14.55
N VAL A 544 27.67 -2.30 13.84
CA VAL A 544 27.83 -2.21 12.38
C VAL A 544 27.81 -3.62 11.79
N PHE A 545 26.91 -3.85 10.85
CA PHE A 545 26.73 -5.10 10.13
C PHE A 545 26.49 -4.82 8.64
N TYR A 546 26.29 -5.86 7.83
CA TYR A 546 26.11 -5.75 6.40
C TYR A 546 24.77 -6.35 5.97
N LEU A 547 24.09 -5.67 5.04
CA LEU A 547 22.85 -6.10 4.38
C LEU A 547 22.99 -6.06 2.86
N GLY A 548 22.11 -6.76 2.15
CA GLY A 548 21.99 -6.63 0.69
C GLY A 548 21.50 -5.24 0.30
N ASP A 549 22.04 -4.72 -0.79
CA ASP A 549 21.63 -3.45 -1.40
C ASP A 549 20.25 -3.59 -2.07
N LYS A 550 19.27 -2.77 -1.66
CA LYS A 550 17.88 -2.86 -2.14
C LYS A 550 17.64 -2.07 -3.44
N THR A 551 18.66 -1.39 -3.97
CA THR A 551 18.62 -0.73 -5.29
C THR A 551 18.70 -1.69 -6.48
N GLY A 552 19.11 -2.96 -6.26
CA GLY A 552 19.24 -4.00 -7.27
C GLY A 552 20.68 -4.47 -7.56
N GLU A 553 21.70 -3.90 -6.91
CA GLU A 553 23.07 -4.44 -6.98
C GLU A 553 23.25 -5.67 -6.07
N ASP A 554 23.80 -6.78 -6.58
CA ASP A 554 24.22 -7.94 -5.76
C ASP A 554 25.48 -7.59 -4.93
N LYS A 555 25.25 -6.85 -3.84
CA LYS A 555 26.26 -6.13 -3.08
C LYS A 555 25.86 -6.02 -1.61
N LEU A 556 26.86 -6.13 -0.73
CA LEU A 556 26.70 -5.92 0.72
C LEU A 556 27.09 -4.50 1.12
N VAL A 557 26.16 -3.77 1.75
CA VAL A 557 26.33 -2.40 2.24
C VAL A 557 26.52 -2.41 3.76
N ALA A 558 27.50 -1.65 4.25
CA ALA A 558 27.74 -1.48 5.70
C ALA A 558 26.68 -0.55 6.30
N THR A 559 26.03 -0.99 7.36
CA THR A 559 24.88 -0.28 7.96
C THR A 559 24.80 -0.52 9.47
N THR A 560 23.90 0.19 10.15
CA THR A 560 23.61 0.05 11.58
C THR A 560 22.11 -0.12 11.80
N PHE A 561 21.70 -0.54 13.00
CA PHE A 561 20.28 -0.74 13.30
C PHE A 561 19.43 0.53 13.13
N PHE A 562 19.95 1.72 13.49
CA PHE A 562 19.21 2.98 13.29
C PHE A 562 19.02 3.33 11.82
N ASN A 563 19.92 2.88 10.95
CA ASN A 563 19.84 3.12 9.53
C ASN A 563 18.92 2.08 8.85
N ALA A 564 19.12 0.79 9.10
CA ALA A 564 18.40 -0.28 8.41
C ALA A 564 17.03 -0.66 8.98
N PHE A 565 16.76 -0.46 10.29
CA PHE A 565 15.64 -1.11 10.99
C PHE A 565 14.88 -0.23 11.98
N ALA A 566 15.37 0.97 12.32
CA ALA A 566 14.60 1.89 13.15
C ALA A 566 13.54 2.59 12.28
N PRO A 567 12.25 2.54 12.64
CA PRO A 567 11.19 3.23 11.90
C PRO A 567 11.46 4.73 11.81
N LYS A 568 11.15 5.29 10.65
CA LYS A 568 11.30 6.72 10.35
C LYS A 568 9.96 7.27 9.92
N ALA A 569 9.62 8.45 10.41
CA ALA A 569 8.45 9.21 9.95
C ALA A 569 8.87 10.21 8.87
N PRO A 570 8.04 10.44 7.83
CA PRO A 570 8.20 11.57 6.93
C PRO A 570 8.15 12.90 7.71
N VAL A 571 8.99 13.86 7.34
CA VAL A 571 8.84 15.26 7.74
C VAL A 571 8.88 16.19 6.53
N GLU A 572 8.01 17.17 6.55
CA GLU A 572 8.00 18.25 5.57
C GLU A 572 9.25 19.10 5.75
N GLY A 573 10.05 19.19 4.68
CA GLY A 573 11.26 19.99 4.66
C GLY A 573 10.94 21.42 4.23
N THR A 574 11.30 22.42 5.03
CA THR A 574 11.15 23.87 4.73
C THR A 574 12.06 24.36 3.59
N ALA A 575 12.39 23.50 2.61
CA ALA A 575 13.47 23.68 1.65
C ALA A 575 13.27 22.94 0.30
N GLY A 576 12.10 22.37 0.00
CA GLY A 576 11.75 21.88 -1.35
C GLY A 576 12.55 20.66 -1.85
N SER A 577 13.24 19.94 -0.97
CA SER A 577 13.76 18.60 -1.21
C SER A 577 12.78 17.57 -0.67
N ALA A 578 12.65 16.40 -1.32
CA ALA A 578 11.79 15.31 -0.88
C ALA A 578 11.94 15.01 0.63
N GLY A 579 10.82 14.74 1.29
CA GLY A 579 10.68 14.80 2.75
C GLY A 579 11.75 14.01 3.50
N ALA A 580 12.41 14.65 4.47
CA ALA A 580 13.45 14.01 5.25
C ALA A 580 12.84 12.95 6.19
N LEU A 581 13.45 11.78 6.27
CA LEU A 581 13.00 10.70 7.14
C LEU A 581 13.61 10.86 8.54
N THR A 582 12.78 11.15 9.54
CA THR A 582 13.20 11.36 10.93
C THR A 582 12.95 10.10 11.77
N PRO A 583 13.97 9.56 12.48
CA PRO A 583 13.79 8.38 13.33
C PRO A 583 12.74 8.57 14.43
N ILE A 584 12.00 7.50 14.72
CA ILE A 584 10.99 7.44 15.79
C ILE A 584 11.63 6.83 17.06
N PRO A 585 11.41 7.40 18.27
CA PRO A 585 11.98 6.84 19.50
C PRO A 585 11.43 5.47 19.88
N LEU A 586 12.37 4.59 20.24
CA LEU A 586 12.13 3.20 20.64
C LEU A 586 11.93 3.03 22.15
N SER A 587 11.82 4.15 22.87
CA SER A 587 11.61 4.24 24.32
C SER A 587 10.91 5.54 24.68
N THR A 588 10.03 5.51 25.68
CA THR A 588 9.32 6.68 26.22
C THR A 588 9.01 6.48 27.71
N PHE A 589 8.28 7.40 28.34
CA PHE A 589 7.78 7.23 29.70
C PHE A 589 6.36 6.64 29.71
N ASP A 590 6.08 5.76 30.66
CA ASP A 590 4.72 5.33 30.99
C ASP A 590 3.99 6.34 31.90
N ALA A 591 2.75 6.02 32.30
CA ALA A 591 1.90 6.86 33.14
C ALA A 591 2.37 7.00 34.60
N ASP A 592 3.14 6.04 35.14
CA ASP A 592 3.84 6.18 36.44
C ASP A 592 5.18 6.94 36.27
N GLY A 593 5.67 7.04 35.04
CA GLY A 593 6.87 7.76 34.63
C GLY A 593 8.12 6.89 34.59
N GLU A 594 8.00 5.57 34.59
CA GLU A 594 9.13 4.67 34.37
C GLU A 594 9.50 4.63 32.88
N LEU A 595 10.76 4.30 32.57
CA LEU A 595 11.29 4.31 31.20
C LEU A 595 11.06 2.95 30.54
N VAL A 596 10.23 2.93 29.50
CA VAL A 596 9.71 1.71 28.86
C VAL A 596 9.97 1.71 27.34
N PRO A 597 10.10 0.53 26.70
CA PRO A 597 10.16 0.44 25.24
C PRO A 597 8.82 0.89 24.63
N THR A 598 8.83 1.22 23.33
CA THR A 598 7.62 1.64 22.61
C THR A 598 7.05 0.57 21.67
N MET A 599 5.75 0.69 21.41
CA MET A 599 5.10 0.23 20.20
C MET A 599 5.15 1.38 19.17
N ILE A 600 5.29 1.04 17.90
CA ILE A 600 5.28 1.96 16.76
C ILE A 600 3.85 2.10 16.25
N GLU A 601 3.41 3.34 16.10
CA GLU A 601 2.13 3.68 15.49
C GLU A 601 2.32 3.99 14.01
N TYR A 602 1.27 3.68 13.25
CA TYR A 602 1.23 3.82 11.80
C TYR A 602 -0.06 4.55 11.39
N ASP A 603 0.00 5.25 10.27
CA ASP A 603 -1.15 5.89 9.63
C ASP A 603 -2.02 4.87 8.86
N ILE A 604 -2.85 5.43 7.98
CA ILE A 604 -3.81 4.71 7.14
C ILE A 604 -3.13 4.13 5.88
N PHE A 605 -2.06 4.77 5.42
CA PHE A 605 -1.26 4.40 4.26
C PHE A 605 -0.29 3.25 4.59
N GLY A 606 0.08 3.10 5.87
CA GLY A 606 1.06 2.15 6.37
C GLY A 606 2.42 2.77 6.70
N ASN A 607 2.56 4.10 6.69
CA ASN A 607 3.78 4.78 7.14
C ASN A 607 3.82 4.83 8.67
N ALA A 608 5.02 4.87 9.26
CA ALA A 608 5.17 5.03 10.70
C ALA A 608 5.03 6.51 11.10
N THR A 609 4.14 6.84 12.03
CA THR A 609 3.82 8.22 12.44
C THR A 609 4.33 8.57 13.84
N GLY A 610 4.40 7.60 14.75
CA GLY A 610 4.71 7.87 16.15
C GLY A 610 5.06 6.64 16.96
N SER A 611 5.16 6.84 18.28
CA SER A 611 5.47 5.76 19.21
C SER A 611 4.90 5.98 20.60
N VAL A 612 4.32 4.92 21.15
CA VAL A 612 3.56 4.91 22.41
C VAL A 612 4.11 3.83 23.36
N PRO A 613 4.01 3.99 24.69
CA PRO A 613 4.62 3.05 25.64
C PRO A 613 4.02 1.64 25.51
N LEU A 614 4.89 0.63 25.45
CA LEU A 614 4.52 -0.79 25.30
C LEU A 614 4.03 -1.37 26.65
N ASP A 615 2.78 -1.12 27.01
CA ASP A 615 2.19 -1.61 28.27
C ASP A 615 1.74 -3.09 28.17
N PRO A 616 2.41 -4.04 28.86
CA PRO A 616 2.06 -5.46 28.84
C PRO A 616 0.74 -5.80 29.55
N THR A 617 0.10 -4.85 30.25
CA THR A 617 -1.19 -5.06 30.91
C THR A 617 -2.35 -4.91 29.92
N VAL A 618 -2.37 -3.84 29.12
CA VAL A 618 -3.43 -3.60 28.11
C VAL A 618 -3.09 -4.18 26.74
N MET A 619 -1.82 -4.21 26.32
CA MET A 619 -1.42 -4.74 25.01
C MET A 619 -1.24 -6.26 25.01
N LYS A 620 -1.36 -6.89 23.84
CA LYS A 620 -1.25 -8.34 23.61
C LYS A 620 -0.46 -8.62 22.33
N SER A 621 0.27 -9.73 22.29
CA SER A 621 0.79 -10.33 21.05
C SER A 621 -0.31 -11.14 20.33
N ALA A 622 -0.07 -11.55 19.09
CA ALA A 622 -0.95 -12.46 18.33
C ALA A 622 -1.29 -13.78 19.07
N SER A 623 -0.51 -14.17 20.09
CA SER A 623 -0.76 -15.35 20.93
C SER A 623 -1.74 -15.11 22.08
N GLY A 624 -2.21 -13.86 22.28
CA GLY A 624 -2.98 -13.43 23.46
C GLY A 624 -2.15 -13.30 24.74
N ALA A 625 -0.83 -13.54 24.69
CA ALA A 625 0.09 -13.25 25.78
C ALA A 625 0.50 -11.77 25.79
N ALA A 626 0.90 -11.26 26.96
CA ALA A 626 1.54 -9.95 27.05
C ALA A 626 2.79 -9.88 26.15
N PRO A 627 3.02 -8.78 25.42
CA PRO A 627 4.24 -8.59 24.63
C PRO A 627 5.49 -8.54 25.51
N LYS A 628 6.65 -8.78 24.90
CA LYS A 628 7.95 -8.64 25.55
C LYS A 628 8.69 -7.41 25.02
N PRO A 629 9.57 -6.77 25.83
CA PRO A 629 10.50 -5.77 25.31
C PRO A 629 11.34 -6.29 24.13
N PRO A 630 11.57 -5.48 23.08
CA PRO A 630 12.35 -5.90 21.91
C PRO A 630 13.85 -6.01 22.22
N ILE A 631 14.51 -7.06 21.71
CA ILE A 631 15.97 -7.23 21.87
C ILE A 631 16.69 -6.48 20.73
N ILE A 632 17.17 -5.27 21.00
CA ILE A 632 17.88 -4.41 20.03
C ILE A 632 19.13 -3.77 20.67
N PRO A 633 20.18 -3.41 19.89
CA PRO A 633 21.44 -2.89 20.45
C PRO A 633 21.30 -1.62 21.31
N ALA A 634 20.30 -0.80 21.01
CA ALA A 634 19.99 0.45 21.71
C ALA A 634 19.62 0.25 23.19
N LEU A 635 18.94 -0.85 23.53
CA LEU A 635 18.21 -0.99 24.80
C LEU A 635 18.89 -2.03 25.70
N GLU A 636 19.36 -1.60 26.87
CA GLU A 636 19.70 -2.51 27.97
C GLU A 636 18.59 -2.49 29.02
N TYR A 637 18.10 -3.66 29.41
CA TYR A 637 16.98 -3.81 30.34
C TYR A 637 17.44 -4.13 31.77
N ALA A 638 16.74 -3.59 32.75
CA ALA A 638 16.86 -3.94 34.15
C ALA A 638 16.22 -5.31 34.44
N ALA A 639 16.46 -5.84 35.65
CA ALA A 639 16.00 -7.17 36.05
C ALA A 639 14.48 -7.29 36.27
N ASP A 640 13.76 -6.18 36.21
CA ASP A 640 12.30 -6.04 36.28
C ASP A 640 11.64 -5.88 34.89
N GLY A 641 12.41 -5.50 33.87
CA GLY A 641 11.94 -5.27 32.50
C GLY A 641 11.91 -3.81 32.04
N SER A 642 12.13 -2.84 32.96
CA SER A 642 12.33 -1.43 32.60
C SER A 642 13.64 -1.24 31.80
N ILE A 643 13.78 -0.11 31.09
CA ILE A 643 15.04 0.23 30.41
C ILE A 643 16.03 0.77 31.45
N ALA A 644 17.16 0.08 31.60
CA ALA A 644 18.25 0.48 32.49
C ALA A 644 19.12 1.58 31.86
N THR A 645 19.44 1.45 30.58
CA THR A 645 20.18 2.45 29.78
C THR A 645 19.79 2.38 28.31
N LEU A 646 19.61 3.56 27.70
CA LEU A 646 19.53 3.74 26.26
C LEU A 646 20.92 4.17 25.75
N ASN A 647 21.55 3.31 24.95
CA ASN A 647 22.91 3.51 24.45
C ASN A 647 22.94 4.60 23.36
N GLU A 648 24.00 5.41 23.35
CA GLU A 648 24.36 6.19 22.17
C GLU A 648 24.71 5.23 21.03
N MET A 649 24.28 5.51 19.79
CA MET A 649 24.55 4.62 18.67
C MET A 649 25.04 5.35 17.41
N PRO A 650 25.90 4.71 16.61
CA PRO A 650 26.36 5.26 15.34
C PRO A 650 25.27 5.19 14.27
N PHE A 651 25.15 6.26 13.52
CA PHE A 651 24.41 6.39 12.27
C PHE A 651 25.43 6.62 11.15
N LEU A 652 25.18 6.01 9.98
CA LEU A 652 26.02 6.15 8.80
C LEU A 652 25.19 6.79 7.69
N SER A 653 25.67 7.91 7.15
CA SER A 653 25.09 8.54 5.96
C SER A 653 26.09 8.44 4.81
N VAL A 654 25.59 8.38 3.57
CA VAL A 654 26.41 8.54 2.37
C VAL A 654 26.32 10.00 1.92
N ASP A 655 27.47 10.66 1.76
CA ASP A 655 27.50 12.01 1.21
C ASP A 655 27.14 11.98 -0.28
N SER A 656 25.98 12.55 -0.64
CA SER A 656 25.42 12.49 -2.01
C SER A 656 26.26 13.21 -3.09
N THR A 657 27.28 13.98 -2.71
CA THR A 657 28.18 14.68 -3.64
C THR A 657 29.51 13.94 -3.86
N THR A 658 29.91 13.08 -2.93
CA THR A 658 31.24 12.42 -2.94
C THR A 658 31.19 10.89 -2.87
N GLY A 659 30.09 10.30 -2.42
CA GLY A 659 29.95 8.87 -2.18
C GLY A 659 30.75 8.35 -0.97
N GLU A 660 31.32 9.23 -0.14
CA GLU A 660 32.04 8.84 1.07
C GLU A 660 31.06 8.72 2.27
N PHE A 661 31.28 7.72 3.12
CA PHE A 661 30.49 7.53 4.34
C PHE A 661 30.86 8.58 5.40
N GLN A 662 29.86 9.28 5.93
CA GLN A 662 29.96 10.14 7.11
C GLN A 662 29.29 9.44 8.30
N GLU A 663 29.99 9.40 9.43
CA GLU A 663 29.49 8.81 10.67
C GLU A 663 28.98 9.89 11.62
N PHE A 664 27.84 9.64 12.25
CA PHE A 664 27.21 10.51 13.24
C PHE A 664 26.90 9.70 14.50
N MET A 665 27.09 10.27 15.68
CA MET A 665 26.49 9.71 16.90
C MET A 665 25.09 10.31 17.07
N ILE A 666 24.10 9.44 17.26
CA ILE A 666 22.81 9.81 17.83
C ILE A 666 22.97 9.68 19.35
N PRO A 667 22.98 10.78 20.11
CA PRO A 667 23.03 10.72 21.58
C PRO A 667 21.71 10.16 22.13
N SER A 668 21.72 9.72 23.38
CA SER A 668 20.51 9.28 24.05
C SER A 668 19.51 10.45 24.17
N PRO A 669 18.28 10.36 23.61
CA PRO A 669 17.27 11.42 23.69
C PRO A 669 16.74 11.70 25.09
N ILE A 670 17.13 10.92 26.11
CA ILE A 670 16.65 11.05 27.49
C ILE A 670 17.52 12.05 28.26
N VAL A 671 16.87 13.02 28.91
CA VAL A 671 17.53 14.09 29.65
C VAL A 671 17.39 13.87 31.15
N PHE A 672 18.50 13.91 31.87
CA PHE A 672 18.55 13.70 33.33
C PHE A 672 18.74 15.02 34.11
N GLY A 673 18.17 15.06 35.31
CA GLY A 673 18.34 16.13 36.29
C GLY A 673 19.64 15.99 37.11
N SER A 674 19.97 17.02 37.90
CA SER A 674 21.20 17.06 38.73
C SER A 674 21.23 16.05 39.89
N ASP A 675 20.12 15.37 40.12
CA ASP A 675 19.92 14.25 41.05
C ASP A 675 20.08 12.88 40.38
N GLY A 676 20.11 12.82 39.04
CA GLY A 676 20.20 11.58 38.25
C GLY A 676 18.84 10.98 37.87
N GLU A 677 17.73 11.66 38.17
CA GLU A 677 16.39 11.25 37.73
C GLU A 677 16.10 11.74 36.30
N PRO A 678 15.37 10.99 35.46
CA PRO A 678 14.97 11.44 34.13
C PRO A 678 13.89 12.53 34.24
N ILE A 679 14.11 13.66 33.56
CA ILE A 679 13.24 14.85 33.63
C ILE A 679 12.50 15.16 32.32
N GLY A 680 12.87 14.52 31.21
CA GLY A 680 12.30 14.79 29.89
C GLY A 680 13.05 14.09 28.76
N MET A 681 12.67 14.42 27.53
CA MET A 681 13.32 13.95 26.29
C MET A 681 13.56 15.09 25.32
N THR A 682 14.52 14.95 24.40
CA THR A 682 14.87 15.98 23.41
C THR A 682 14.00 15.94 22.17
N ALA A 683 13.62 17.12 21.68
CA ALA A 683 13.01 17.32 20.38
C ALA A 683 14.04 17.10 19.26
N GLY A 684 13.69 16.32 18.24
CA GLY A 684 14.59 15.91 17.16
C GLY A 684 14.36 14.48 16.65
N ALA A 685 13.47 13.74 17.30
CA ALA A 685 12.92 12.47 16.83
C ALA A 685 11.39 12.56 16.99
N LYS A 686 10.60 12.14 15.98
CA LYS A 686 9.13 12.28 16.02
C LYS A 686 8.53 11.31 17.04
N ILE A 687 7.97 11.82 18.12
CA ILE A 687 7.13 11.08 19.08
C ILE A 687 5.67 11.44 18.79
N GLY A 688 5.09 10.84 17.76
CA GLY A 688 3.71 11.15 17.36
C GLY A 688 2.72 10.85 18.49
N VAL A 689 1.90 11.84 18.86
CA VAL A 689 0.65 11.70 19.61
C VAL A 689 -0.32 12.75 19.06
N GLY A 690 -1.36 12.30 18.35
CA GLY A 690 -2.17 13.17 17.49
C GLY A 690 -1.55 13.38 16.10
N ALA A 691 -2.38 13.78 15.13
CA ALA A 691 -2.02 13.90 13.71
C ALA A 691 -0.81 14.82 13.46
N ASP A 692 -0.77 15.96 14.14
CA ASP A 692 0.17 17.07 13.88
C ASP A 692 1.66 16.73 14.15
N GLY A 693 1.95 15.54 14.70
CA GLY A 693 3.26 14.89 14.59
C GLY A 693 4.49 15.67 15.11
N PHE A 694 4.30 16.62 16.03
CA PHE A 694 5.33 17.57 16.50
C PHE A 694 5.95 18.48 15.43
N THR A 695 5.11 19.15 14.63
CA THR A 695 5.51 20.42 14.02
C THR A 695 5.67 21.52 15.11
N GLY A 696 6.66 22.41 14.96
CA GLY A 696 6.80 23.62 15.81
C GLY A 696 7.87 23.61 16.91
N LEU A 697 8.67 22.54 17.08
CA LEU A 697 9.78 22.49 18.04
C LEU A 697 11.14 22.85 17.41
N GLU A 698 11.97 23.68 18.07
CA GLU A 698 13.36 23.89 17.64
C GLU A 698 14.21 22.63 17.94
N ALA A 699 15.05 22.21 16.99
CA ALA A 699 15.87 21.00 17.14
C ALA A 699 16.77 21.06 18.39
N GLY A 700 16.68 20.06 19.26
CA GLY A 700 17.38 20.01 20.54
C GLY A 700 16.70 20.78 21.68
N GLU A 701 15.46 21.28 21.52
CA GLU A 701 14.60 21.63 22.66
C GLU A 701 14.28 20.41 23.53
N ILE A 702 13.71 20.60 24.73
CA ILE A 702 13.49 19.51 25.69
C ILE A 702 12.04 19.52 26.17
N VAL A 703 11.35 18.41 25.94
CA VAL A 703 9.97 18.12 26.35
C VAL A 703 9.99 17.54 27.76
N SER A 704 9.20 18.07 28.69
CA SER A 704 9.18 17.57 30.07
C SER A 704 8.51 16.19 30.20
N LYS A 705 9.02 15.36 31.13
CA LYS A 705 8.52 14.01 31.43
C LYS A 705 7.00 13.97 31.69
N ASN A 706 6.44 15.01 32.32
CA ASN A 706 5.02 15.10 32.62
C ASN A 706 4.13 14.99 31.36
N PHE A 707 4.56 15.55 30.23
CA PHE A 707 3.83 15.46 28.97
C PHE A 707 3.64 14.00 28.55
N PHE A 708 4.73 13.23 28.53
CA PHE A 708 4.70 11.82 28.12
C PHE A 708 3.88 10.96 29.08
N MET A 709 3.88 11.25 30.39
CA MET A 709 3.02 10.57 31.37
C MET A 709 1.53 10.85 31.10
N GLU A 710 1.17 12.09 30.77
CA GLU A 710 -0.22 12.49 30.49
C GLU A 710 -0.74 11.87 29.19
N GLN A 711 0.08 11.89 28.13
CA GLN A 711 -0.21 11.19 26.87
C GLN A 711 -0.28 9.66 27.05
N SER A 712 0.66 9.07 27.81
CA SER A 712 0.64 7.64 28.14
C SER A 712 -0.66 7.24 28.84
N SER A 713 -1.12 8.02 29.83
CA SER A 713 -2.36 7.74 30.53
C SER A 713 -3.58 7.80 29.60
N THR A 714 -3.64 8.82 28.73
CA THR A 714 -4.72 9.00 27.75
C THR A 714 -4.78 7.84 26.74
N TYR A 715 -3.62 7.39 26.25
CA TYR A 715 -3.53 6.25 25.34
C TYR A 715 -3.89 4.92 26.01
N ILE A 716 -3.39 4.68 27.23
CA ILE A 716 -3.65 3.43 27.97
C ILE A 716 -5.14 3.31 28.32
N ASP A 717 -5.79 4.40 28.73
CA ASP A 717 -7.24 4.39 28.98
C ASP A 717 -8.03 4.07 27.69
N ALA A 718 -7.68 4.70 26.56
CA ALA A 718 -8.31 4.40 25.26
C ALA A 718 -8.09 2.94 24.80
N ALA A 719 -6.87 2.41 24.95
CA ALA A 719 -6.55 1.01 24.63
C ALA A 719 -7.17 0.00 25.63
N ALA A 720 -7.51 0.44 26.85
CA ALA A 720 -8.19 -0.37 27.86
C ALA A 720 -9.70 -0.51 27.61
N GLU A 721 -10.36 0.57 27.16
CA GLU A 721 -11.75 0.52 26.69
C GLU A 721 -11.88 -0.15 25.31
N GLY A 722 -10.76 -0.25 24.59
CA GLY A 722 -10.66 -0.69 23.20
C GLY A 722 -10.79 0.51 22.27
N LEU A 723 -9.88 0.63 21.28
CA LEU A 723 -9.94 1.72 20.32
C LEU A 723 -11.22 1.58 19.49
N ALA A 724 -12.21 2.42 19.81
CA ALA A 724 -13.52 2.41 19.16
C ALA A 724 -13.34 2.80 17.69
N GLY A 725 -13.85 1.97 16.77
CA GLY A 725 -13.63 2.17 15.33
C GLY A 725 -12.36 1.49 14.80
N ALA A 726 -12.17 0.19 15.07
CA ALA A 726 -11.24 -0.64 14.29
C ALA A 726 -11.78 -0.97 12.88
N GLY A 727 -12.25 0.05 12.16
CA GLY A 727 -12.20 0.02 10.70
C GLY A 727 -10.75 0.20 10.24
N PRO A 728 -10.50 0.17 8.91
CA PRO A 728 -9.42 0.96 8.31
C PRO A 728 -9.33 2.35 8.98
N GLY A 729 -8.12 2.84 9.26
CA GLY A 729 -7.98 4.16 9.90
C GLY A 729 -8.36 5.32 8.97
N ILE A 730 -8.62 6.48 9.57
CA ILE A 730 -8.49 7.82 8.93
C ILE A 730 -7.46 8.57 9.76
N ASP A 731 -6.56 9.32 9.11
CA ASP A 731 -5.81 10.33 9.84
C ASP A 731 -6.75 11.52 10.05
N ILE A 732 -7.13 11.78 11.31
CA ILE A 732 -8.06 12.86 11.65
C ILE A 732 -7.26 13.97 12.28
N ALA A 733 -6.91 14.97 11.46
CA ALA A 733 -6.43 16.24 11.97
C ALA A 733 -7.52 16.88 12.87
N GLY A 734 -7.17 17.07 14.15
CA GLY A 734 -8.12 17.37 15.23
C GLY A 734 -8.78 16.12 15.83
N GLY A 735 -8.15 15.51 16.83
CA GLY A 735 -8.53 14.18 17.33
C GLY A 735 -9.93 14.04 17.96
N ILE A 736 -10.63 12.96 17.59
CA ILE A 736 -11.93 12.55 18.15
C ILE A 736 -11.81 11.12 18.71
N THR A 737 -11.76 10.96 20.03
CA THR A 737 -11.93 9.67 20.71
C THR A 737 -13.41 9.34 20.88
N GLY A 738 -14.09 9.11 19.76
CA GLY A 738 -15.54 8.89 19.65
C GLY A 738 -15.98 7.55 20.26
N THR A 739 -16.80 7.59 21.30
CA THR A 739 -17.27 6.38 22.01
C THR A 739 -18.59 5.84 21.46
N GLN A 740 -18.58 5.38 20.21
CA GLN A 740 -19.58 4.43 19.69
C GLN A 740 -18.97 3.54 18.60
N GLY A 741 -19.42 2.28 18.53
CA GLY A 741 -18.88 1.31 17.56
C GLY A 741 -19.41 1.52 16.14
N PRO A 742 -18.65 1.11 15.11
CA PRO A 742 -19.05 1.29 13.71
C PRO A 742 -20.36 0.55 13.41
N MET A 743 -21.26 1.21 12.68
CA MET A 743 -22.41 0.54 12.05
C MET A 743 -21.97 -0.16 10.77
N ASP A 744 -22.65 -1.23 10.37
CA ASP A 744 -22.38 -1.88 9.09
C ASP A 744 -22.79 -0.95 7.94
N LEU A 745 -21.93 -0.79 6.93
CA LEU A 745 -22.15 0.15 5.83
C LEU A 745 -23.43 -0.19 5.04
N PHE A 746 -23.78 -1.47 4.98
CA PHE A 746 -25.05 -1.94 4.42
C PHE A 746 -26.29 -1.65 5.31
N GLU A 747 -26.15 -1.48 6.63
CA GLU A 747 -27.24 -0.97 7.49
C GLU A 747 -27.42 0.55 7.35
N ALA A 748 -26.34 1.32 7.15
CA ALA A 748 -26.44 2.76 6.86
C ALA A 748 -27.25 3.00 5.56
N VAL A 749 -26.94 2.24 4.49
CA VAL A 749 -27.71 2.25 3.23
C VAL A 749 -29.15 1.73 3.42
N ALA A 750 -29.41 0.86 4.40
CA ALA A 750 -30.76 0.37 4.70
C ALA A 750 -31.61 1.37 5.48
N PHE A 751 -31.02 2.19 6.36
CA PHE A 751 -31.75 3.16 7.19
C PHE A 751 -32.47 4.23 6.35
N MET A 752 -31.92 4.57 5.18
CA MET A 752 -32.50 5.52 4.23
C MET A 752 -33.78 5.03 3.51
N LYS A 753 -34.31 3.83 3.82
CA LYS A 753 -35.33 3.15 2.99
C LYS A 753 -36.73 2.99 3.58
N ASP A 754 -37.02 3.39 4.83
CA ASP A 754 -38.38 3.29 5.41
C ASP A 754 -38.98 4.65 5.83
N PRO A 755 -39.87 5.25 5.01
CA PRO A 755 -40.49 6.54 5.30
C PRO A 755 -41.63 6.45 6.34
N GLY A 756 -41.29 6.12 7.58
CA GLY A 756 -41.92 6.75 8.75
C GLY A 756 -42.34 5.86 9.92
N ALA A 757 -41.60 6.00 11.04
CA ALA A 757 -42.12 5.78 12.39
C ALA A 757 -41.71 6.93 13.32
N GLY A 758 -42.66 7.75 13.77
CA GLY A 758 -42.37 8.87 14.68
C GLY A 758 -41.97 8.38 16.08
N GLY A 759 -40.87 8.92 16.63
CA GLY A 759 -40.38 8.58 17.96
C GLY A 759 -41.17 9.21 19.12
N PRO A 760 -40.65 9.13 20.36
CA PRO A 760 -41.07 10.02 21.44
C PRO A 760 -39.90 10.81 22.04
N SER A 761 -40.13 12.10 22.28
CA SER A 761 -39.17 13.05 22.83
C SER A 761 -38.72 12.75 24.27
N GLY A 762 -37.42 12.92 24.52
CA GLY A 762 -36.81 13.12 25.84
C GLY A 762 -36.30 14.56 25.97
N ALA A 763 -36.40 15.19 27.15
CA ALA A 763 -36.20 16.63 27.28
C ALA A 763 -35.20 17.04 28.38
N GLY A 764 -34.24 17.90 27.99
CA GLY A 764 -33.61 18.90 28.88
C GLY A 764 -32.29 18.52 29.54
N GLY A 765 -31.17 18.81 28.87
CA GLY A 765 -29.86 19.03 29.49
C GLY A 765 -29.52 20.53 29.54
N PRO A 766 -28.88 21.06 30.59
CA PRO A 766 -28.57 22.49 30.70
C PRO A 766 -27.12 22.83 30.30
N SER A 767 -26.96 24.00 29.65
CA SER A 767 -25.74 24.83 29.58
C SER A 767 -24.40 24.13 29.29
N GLY A 768 -23.84 24.39 28.11
CA GLY A 768 -22.50 23.92 27.74
C GLY A 768 -21.41 24.32 28.75
N ALA A 769 -20.55 23.35 29.04
CA ALA A 769 -19.17 23.56 29.42
C ALA A 769 -18.31 23.21 28.20
N GLY A 770 -17.11 23.80 28.07
CA GLY A 770 -16.26 23.56 26.91
C GLY A 770 -15.84 22.10 26.77
N GLY A 771 -15.56 21.68 25.54
CA GLY A 771 -14.83 20.43 25.28
C GLY A 771 -13.42 20.46 25.87
N PRO A 772 -12.69 19.34 25.84
CA PRO A 772 -11.30 19.30 26.27
C PRO A 772 -10.49 20.31 25.47
N SER A 773 -9.82 21.25 26.14
CA SER A 773 -8.85 22.13 25.50
C SER A 773 -7.66 21.28 25.04
N GLY A 774 -7.23 21.45 23.79
CA GLY A 774 -5.95 20.93 23.33
C GLY A 774 -4.81 21.36 24.26
N LEU A 775 -3.82 20.50 24.42
CA LEU A 775 -2.70 20.73 25.34
C LEU A 775 -1.86 21.90 24.84
N ASP A 776 -1.82 23.01 25.61
CA ASP A 776 -0.91 24.13 25.30
C ASP A 776 0.53 23.67 25.50
N TYR A 777 1.17 23.30 24.40
CA TYR A 777 2.50 22.73 24.39
C TYR A 777 3.56 23.66 25.02
N GLY A 778 3.32 24.98 25.02
CA GLY A 778 4.21 25.96 25.62
C GLY A 778 4.43 25.81 27.13
N ASP A 779 3.50 25.18 27.85
CA ASP A 779 3.63 24.91 29.29
C ASP A 779 4.53 23.68 29.60
N TYR A 780 4.85 22.83 28.61
CA TYR A 780 5.62 21.59 28.79
C TYR A 780 7.09 21.66 28.36
N ALA A 781 7.50 22.72 27.64
CA ALA A 781 8.85 22.92 27.14
C ALA A 781 9.82 23.42 28.24
N ILE A 782 10.98 22.76 28.39
CA ILE A 782 11.98 23.11 29.41
C ILE A 782 12.90 24.23 28.90
N ALA A 783 12.64 25.47 29.35
CA ALA A 783 13.38 26.67 28.96
C ALA A 783 14.90 26.57 29.18
N GLN A 784 15.66 26.44 28.09
CA GLN A 784 17.09 26.09 28.12
C GLN A 784 18.06 27.19 28.57
N LYS A 785 17.60 28.43 28.69
CA LYS A 785 18.43 29.64 28.54
C LYS A 785 19.57 29.84 29.57
N ASP A 786 19.49 29.17 30.72
CA ASP A 786 20.52 29.12 31.76
C ASP A 786 20.59 27.71 32.41
N ALA A 787 20.11 26.66 31.72
CA ALA A 787 19.97 25.31 32.27
C ALA A 787 21.22 24.44 32.04
N VAL A 788 21.51 23.55 32.99
CA VAL A 788 22.51 22.48 32.86
C VAL A 788 21.79 21.15 33.00
N PHE A 789 21.93 20.32 31.99
CA PHE A 789 21.31 19.00 31.89
C PHE A 789 22.37 17.91 32.06
N TYR A 790 21.94 16.66 32.20
CA TYR A 790 22.85 15.53 32.40
C TYR A 790 22.55 14.39 31.42
N ASP A 791 23.60 13.76 30.90
CA ASP A 791 23.50 12.53 30.12
C ASP A 791 23.36 11.29 31.02
N VAL A 792 23.24 10.10 30.41
CA VAL A 792 23.14 8.81 31.11
C VAL A 792 24.40 8.43 31.91
N ALA A 793 25.54 9.08 31.65
CA ALA A 793 26.81 8.91 32.39
C ALA A 793 26.97 9.94 33.53
N GLY A 794 26.06 10.91 33.66
CA GLY A 794 26.15 12.03 34.61
C GLY A 794 27.10 13.15 34.17
N THR A 795 27.45 13.24 32.88
CA THR A 795 28.16 14.38 32.29
C THR A 795 27.21 15.57 32.18
N ALA A 796 27.68 16.76 32.53
CA ALA A 796 26.92 18.00 32.36
C ALA A 796 26.93 18.44 30.89
N MET A 797 25.74 18.58 30.31
CA MET A 797 25.48 18.90 28.90
C MET A 797 24.57 20.13 28.76
N THR A 798 24.62 20.80 27.60
CA THR A 798 23.62 21.77 27.13
C THR A 798 22.61 21.12 26.19
N GLY A 799 21.44 21.73 25.97
CA GLY A 799 20.41 21.18 25.06
C GLY A 799 20.92 20.92 23.63
N HIS A 800 21.79 21.80 23.12
CA HIS A 800 22.41 21.63 21.80
C HIS A 800 23.40 20.43 21.71
N GLU A 801 23.90 19.91 22.83
CA GLU A 801 24.80 18.74 22.85
C GLU A 801 24.02 17.41 22.82
N PHE A 802 22.71 17.42 23.05
CA PHE A 802 21.80 16.28 22.78
C PHE A 802 21.30 16.22 21.33
N ARG A 803 21.83 17.05 20.43
CA ARG A 803 21.62 16.91 18.98
C ARG A 803 22.55 15.85 18.39
N PRO A 804 22.22 15.22 17.25
CA PRO A 804 23.15 14.37 16.51
C PRO A 804 24.48 15.08 16.23
N GLN A 805 25.59 14.33 16.35
CA GLN A 805 26.95 14.88 16.25
C GLN A 805 27.77 14.15 15.18
N GLU A 806 28.33 14.89 14.22
CA GLU A 806 29.28 14.42 13.20
C GLU A 806 30.57 13.91 13.87
N VAL A 807 31.00 12.70 13.52
CA VAL A 807 32.13 11.98 14.14
C VAL A 807 33.38 12.10 13.28
N PHE A 808 34.40 12.80 13.79
CA PHE A 808 35.71 12.84 13.13
C PHE A 808 36.63 11.76 13.67
N ARG A 809 36.97 10.75 12.87
CA ARG A 809 38.03 9.78 13.19
C ARG A 809 39.40 10.28 12.72
N ASP A 810 40.46 9.95 13.47
CA ASP A 810 41.82 10.23 13.04
C ASP A 810 42.37 9.17 12.05
N ALA A 811 43.62 9.36 11.60
CA ALA A 811 44.29 8.45 10.66
C ALA A 811 44.62 7.05 11.23
N THR A 812 44.16 6.71 12.44
CA THR A 812 44.21 5.37 13.05
C THR A 812 42.82 4.72 13.18
N GLY A 813 41.74 5.48 12.99
CA GLY A 813 40.35 5.04 13.16
C GLY A 813 39.77 5.33 14.56
N GLU A 814 40.56 5.87 15.50
CA GLU A 814 40.05 6.32 16.79
C GLU A 814 39.26 7.64 16.65
N VAL A 815 38.22 7.83 17.48
CA VAL A 815 37.41 9.06 17.46
C VAL A 815 38.24 10.23 17.99
N SER A 816 38.34 11.29 17.19
CA SER A 816 39.22 12.43 17.40
C SER A 816 38.49 13.73 17.79
N GLY A 817 37.18 13.78 17.55
CA GLY A 817 36.30 14.87 17.95
C GLY A 817 34.88 14.70 17.39
N PHE A 818 33.98 15.55 17.88
CA PHE A 818 32.58 15.62 17.47
C PHE A 818 32.19 17.05 17.07
N LYS A 819 31.16 17.20 16.24
CA LYS A 819 30.54 18.49 15.90
C LYS A 819 29.01 18.36 15.87
N PRO A 820 28.26 19.06 16.74
CA PRO A 820 26.80 19.11 16.66
C PRO A 820 26.32 19.64 15.31
N ILE A 821 25.22 19.09 14.79
CA ILE A 821 24.50 19.66 13.66
C ILE A 821 23.78 20.94 14.12
N THR A 822 23.86 21.99 13.29
CA THR A 822 23.42 23.37 13.61
C THR A 822 22.02 23.67 13.12
#